data_AF-A0A8K0LVH9-F1
#
_entry.id   AF-A0A8K0LVH9-F1
#
_cell.length_a   1.000
_cell.length_b   1.000
_cell.length_c   1.000
_cell.angle_alpha   90.00
_cell.angle_beta   90.00
_cell.angle_gamma   90.00
#
_symmetry.space_group_name_H-M   'P 1'
#
loop_
_entity.id
_entity.type
_entity.pdbx_description
1 polymer ?
#
loop_
_entity_poly.entity_id
_entity_poly.type
_entity_poly.pdbx_seq_one_letter_code
_entity_poly.pdbx_strand_id
1 'polypeptide(L)'
;MVWAAPLRANCRHGQGRLSMSKNALSAAVLGLKRTQLARIRFARHYSSDHAHHEARIENVRNIGIIAHVDAGKTTTTERMLYHSGRTRHIGNVDHGNTTTDFLPMERERGITIQSAAVTFQWPPKGLCPPDHEPKTINLIDTPGHQDFRYEVDRCLPILDGAVCILDSVKGVETHTERVWGSAQLSKIPRLLFVNKLDRDGASFRRSVLEVASRLRTWPLLCQIPWWNKDEFIGVIDVIHQHAFKFSSTGIMSVVTKQSLTNHNDALLEEMETARLRLIETLSENDDLIMEEFLEVEKDVPSSSIKAAIRRLIKDGEAKFTPVFAGASLRNIGVQPLLDAVVDYLPSPDERPPLQIIGGAAPTLPELLTKPSKKKRAVTQQPPIAALAHVFKVVDDPRRGMMSWVRIYHGSIGRMAHMWNSHVHAFERAQHLLHVSAKDHHEIPELPTGHIGALTGLKSARTGDTLVTFPGYHGNSAPESFQNLRIKALETPPAVAFIAIEPYTRTASEKIEEALSRLSREDPSIRWTKDEKTDHLILSGMGLLHLEIAQDRLLTHYKIDRESAMWGDIEVEYSECPLASSSPHRTVYDRSIRDKAGKAGCTVTIEPFQSSHETEEVEEGTVYDDKPRHHDGLLEFRTERDGNLIHITIPVDPKADLTALPFDPDLVRQQLFNGAIAGLARGPRRNAPVRRCQVHVTFDPATDFFGPVASTGGHITNAALFAVRGALKEAHGQGQVGILEPFSHVQIHCPEEAGHAIQHDLAAVRGGRVLQVRKPEDDDAAADFDTATTTTTQSPSNDDGETPASITIIDTSKVYSPPDPYESIQSLRGAKKAVVRMLSIVAEAPLKEMMKYDSHLRSMTGGRHTLQLDQGGFELVTGQREKALDVW
;
A
#
# COMPACT_ATOMS: atom_id res chain seq x y z
N MET A 1 36.36 37.57 36.55
CA MET A 1 35.53 38.80 36.48
C MET A 1 34.08 38.40 36.76
N VAL A 2 33.71 38.51 38.05
CA VAL A 2 32.38 38.58 38.73
C VAL A 2 31.16 38.07 37.94
N TRP A 3 30.57 36.87 38.15
CA TRP A 3 29.87 36.24 39.31
C TRP A 3 28.60 36.96 39.85
N ALA A 4 27.44 36.46 39.38
CA ALA A 4 26.21 36.06 40.08
C ALA A 4 25.68 36.75 41.37
N ALA A 5 24.40 37.18 41.28
CA ALA A 5 23.27 37.04 42.26
C ALA A 5 23.42 37.70 43.67
N PRO A 6 22.37 37.91 44.52
CA PRO A 6 21.23 37.00 44.77
C PRO A 6 19.83 37.61 45.11
N LEU A 7 18.88 36.68 45.24
CA LEU A 7 17.51 36.75 45.78
C LEU A 7 17.39 37.25 47.24
N ARG A 8 16.21 37.82 47.59
CA ARG A 8 15.44 37.71 48.86
C ARG A 8 14.03 38.28 48.61
N ALA A 9 12.93 37.52 48.64
CA ALA A 9 12.20 36.88 49.76
C ALA A 9 11.16 37.77 50.48
N ASN A 10 9.90 37.34 50.37
CA ASN A 10 8.82 37.27 51.39
C ASN A 10 7.87 38.45 51.76
N CYS A 11 6.58 38.08 51.68
CA CYS A 11 5.48 38.26 52.65
C CYS A 11 4.42 39.37 52.49
N ARG A 12 3.24 38.90 52.04
CA ARG A 12 1.83 39.15 52.47
C ARG A 12 1.54 40.25 53.51
N HIS A 13 0.48 41.03 53.23
CA HIS A 13 -0.75 41.34 54.01
C HIS A 13 -1.52 42.35 53.12
N GLY A 14 -2.84 42.39 52.87
CA GLY A 14 -4.03 41.80 53.46
C GLY A 14 -5.15 42.86 53.37
N GLN A 15 -6.33 42.43 52.88
CA GLN A 15 -7.68 43.01 53.08
C GLN A 15 -8.25 44.07 52.12
N GLY A 16 -9.48 43.78 51.68
CA GLY A 16 -10.40 44.71 51.00
C GLY A 16 -11.52 44.02 50.20
N ARG A 17 -12.36 43.20 50.84
CA ARG A 17 -13.63 42.69 50.25
C ARG A 17 -14.66 43.83 50.18
N LEU A 18 -15.39 43.94 49.07
CA LEU A 18 -16.77 44.43 49.06
C LEU A 18 -17.52 43.82 47.87
N SER A 19 -18.70 43.28 48.18
CA SER A 19 -19.63 42.58 47.30
C SER A 19 -20.46 43.55 46.48
N MET A 20 -20.97 43.14 45.31
CA MET A 20 -22.33 43.52 44.92
C MET A 20 -22.97 42.60 43.88
N SER A 21 -24.29 42.59 43.96
CA SER A 21 -25.27 41.62 43.52
C SER A 21 -25.67 41.71 42.04
N LYS A 22 -26.22 40.58 41.57
CA LYS A 22 -27.00 40.37 40.35
C LYS A 22 -28.23 41.30 40.23
N ASN A 23 -28.69 41.41 38.99
CA ASN A 23 -29.98 41.90 38.46
C ASN A 23 -30.07 43.37 38.02
N ALA A 24 -29.81 43.60 36.74
CA ALA A 24 -30.61 44.51 35.92
C ALA A 24 -30.76 43.90 34.52
N LEU A 25 -31.96 43.37 34.27
CA LEU A 25 -32.44 42.71 33.07
C LEU A 25 -32.67 43.70 31.91
N SER A 26 -32.37 43.22 30.70
CA SER A 26 -33.24 43.24 29.52
C SER A 26 -34.07 44.50 29.23
N ALA A 27 -33.61 45.35 28.29
CA ALA A 27 -34.46 46.06 27.32
C ALA A 27 -33.59 46.87 26.34
N ALA A 28 -33.07 46.23 25.29
CA ALA A 28 -32.60 46.93 24.08
C ALA A 28 -32.55 45.94 22.91
N VAL A 29 -33.73 45.40 22.57
CA VAL A 29 -33.95 44.63 21.34
C VAL A 29 -34.41 45.61 20.26
N LEU A 30 -33.98 45.34 19.03
CA LEU A 30 -34.50 45.84 17.75
C LEU A 30 -34.06 47.25 17.29
N GLY A 31 -33.08 47.22 16.38
CA GLY A 31 -33.18 48.00 15.14
C GLY A 31 -31.99 48.91 14.85
N LEU A 32 -31.05 48.44 14.02
CA LEU A 32 -30.31 49.19 12.98
C LEU A 32 -29.19 48.29 12.44
N LYS A 33 -29.49 47.54 11.37
CA LYS A 33 -28.98 47.72 10.00
C LYS A 33 -27.46 47.51 9.84
N ARG A 34 -27.16 46.40 9.15
CA ARG A 34 -26.38 46.26 7.91
C ARG A 34 -25.05 47.04 7.79
N THR A 35 -24.08 46.33 7.23
CA THR A 35 -22.75 46.73 6.73
C THR A 35 -21.63 46.75 7.76
N GLN A 36 -20.94 45.61 7.90
CA GLN A 36 -19.48 45.54 7.96
C GLN A 36 -19.04 44.10 7.65
N LEU A 37 -18.68 43.86 6.38
CA LEU A 37 -17.90 42.70 5.96
C LEU A 37 -16.54 42.76 6.68
N ALA A 38 -16.39 41.93 7.70
CA ALA A 38 -15.15 41.81 8.44
C ALA A 38 -14.11 41.08 7.57
N ARG A 39 -12.97 41.74 7.33
CA ARG A 39 -11.72 41.07 6.98
C ARG A 39 -11.43 40.03 8.07
N ILE A 40 -11.67 38.75 7.79
CA ILE A 40 -11.35 37.66 8.71
C ILE A 40 -9.82 37.54 8.75
N ARG A 41 -9.19 38.21 9.73
CA ARG A 41 -7.81 37.91 10.13
C ARG A 41 -7.86 36.61 10.94
N PHE A 42 -7.33 35.54 10.38
CA PHE A 42 -7.07 34.28 11.08
C PHE A 42 -6.09 34.52 12.24
N ALA A 43 -6.59 34.81 13.44
CA ALA A 43 -5.79 34.82 14.66
C ALA A 43 -5.45 33.38 15.04
N ARG A 44 -4.26 32.92 14.63
CA ARG A 44 -3.74 31.57 14.87
C ARG A 44 -3.59 31.32 16.38
N HIS A 45 -4.48 30.53 16.94
CA HIS A 45 -4.32 30.01 18.30
C HIS A 45 -3.56 28.69 18.23
N TYR A 46 -2.37 28.68 18.82
CA TYR A 46 -1.52 27.49 18.94
C TYR A 46 -2.17 26.54 19.94
N SER A 47 -2.73 25.42 19.47
CA SER A 47 -3.26 24.39 20.36
C SER A 47 -2.12 23.50 20.81
N SER A 48 -1.78 23.57 22.10
CA SER A 48 -0.95 22.58 22.79
C SER A 48 -1.79 21.45 23.39
N ASP A 49 -3.03 21.24 22.93
CA ASP A 49 -3.91 20.26 23.57
C ASP A 49 -3.58 18.85 23.10
N HIS A 50 -2.93 18.10 24.00
CA HIS A 50 -2.32 16.80 23.78
C HIS A 50 -3.29 15.60 23.88
N ALA A 51 -4.61 15.85 23.91
CA ALA A 51 -5.64 14.82 24.07
C ALA A 51 -6.12 14.22 22.73
N HIS A 52 -5.19 13.77 21.88
CA HIS A 52 -5.53 13.17 20.57
C HIS A 52 -6.13 11.75 20.68
N HIS A 53 -5.85 11.05 21.77
CA HIS A 53 -6.24 9.65 22.00
C HIS A 53 -7.63 9.48 22.63
N GLU A 54 -8.25 10.55 23.11
CA GLU A 54 -9.61 10.55 23.69
C GLU A 54 -10.70 10.84 22.64
N ALA A 55 -10.31 11.08 21.38
CA ALA A 55 -11.26 11.39 20.33
C ALA A 55 -12.22 10.22 20.09
N ARG A 56 -13.52 10.54 20.04
CA ARG A 56 -14.57 9.59 19.65
C ARG A 56 -14.27 9.02 18.28
N ILE A 57 -14.62 7.75 18.08
CA ILE A 57 -14.36 7.03 16.83
C ILE A 57 -14.93 7.73 15.58
N GLU A 58 -16.12 8.32 15.70
CA GLU A 58 -16.79 9.13 14.66
C GLU A 58 -15.97 10.37 14.24
N ASN A 59 -15.12 10.86 15.14
CA ASN A 59 -14.27 12.02 14.93
C ASN A 59 -12.88 11.66 14.41
N VAL A 60 -12.57 10.38 14.22
CA VAL A 60 -11.28 9.94 13.69
C VAL A 60 -11.36 9.79 12.17
N ARG A 61 -10.27 10.16 11.48
CA ARG A 61 -10.04 9.89 10.05
C ARG A 61 -8.65 9.29 9.90
N ASN A 62 -8.54 8.07 9.41
CA ASN A 62 -7.24 7.46 9.09
C ASN A 62 -7.05 7.52 7.59
N ILE A 63 -6.15 8.39 7.15
CA ILE A 63 -5.96 8.70 5.73
C ILE A 63 -4.53 8.42 5.29
N GLY A 64 -4.37 8.02 4.04
CA GLY A 64 -3.06 7.97 3.38
C GLY A 64 -3.00 8.91 2.20
N ILE A 65 -1.82 9.46 1.94
CA ILE A 65 -1.55 10.22 0.72
C ILE A 65 -0.81 9.31 -0.26
N ILE A 66 -1.40 9.11 -1.45
CA ILE A 66 -0.89 8.25 -2.52
C ILE A 66 -0.66 9.06 -3.80
N ALA A 67 0.42 8.78 -4.54
CA ALA A 67 0.76 9.45 -5.80
C ALA A 67 2.02 8.86 -6.42
N HIS A 68 2.29 9.20 -7.68
CA HIS A 68 3.60 8.99 -8.31
C HIS A 68 4.73 9.87 -7.71
N VAL A 69 5.99 9.53 -8.05
CA VAL A 69 7.19 10.30 -7.70
C VAL A 69 7.02 11.74 -8.18
N ASP A 70 7.47 12.69 -7.37
CA ASP A 70 7.42 14.13 -7.62
C ASP A 70 6.03 14.75 -7.79
N ALA A 71 4.91 14.02 -7.68
CA ALA A 71 3.57 14.62 -7.76
C ALA A 71 3.27 15.66 -6.64
N GLY A 72 4.13 15.73 -5.61
CA GLY A 72 4.04 16.69 -4.51
C GLY A 72 3.33 16.15 -3.27
N LYS A 73 3.42 14.84 -3.00
CA LYS A 73 2.88 14.20 -1.78
C LYS A 73 3.38 14.85 -0.51
N THR A 74 4.68 14.75 -0.27
CA THR A 74 5.36 15.27 0.93
C THR A 74 5.14 16.77 1.07
N THR A 75 5.15 17.52 -0.03
CA THR A 75 4.84 18.95 -0.04
C THR A 75 3.40 19.23 0.43
N THR A 76 2.44 18.44 -0.02
CA THR A 76 1.04 18.54 0.40
C THR A 76 0.87 18.18 1.87
N THR A 77 1.52 17.10 2.32
CA THR A 77 1.58 16.69 3.74
C THR A 77 2.10 17.82 4.62
N GLU A 78 3.23 18.44 4.26
CA GLU A 78 3.80 19.57 5.01
C GLU A 78 2.85 20.76 5.08
N ARG A 79 2.11 21.06 4.00
CA ARG A 79 1.10 22.12 4.01
C ARG A 79 -0.09 21.77 4.90
N MET A 80 -0.53 20.52 4.92
CA MET A 80 -1.58 20.06 5.84
C MET A 80 -1.14 20.23 7.31
N LEU A 81 0.11 19.89 7.63
CA LEU A 81 0.69 20.06 8.98
C LEU A 81 0.84 21.55 9.37
N TYR A 82 1.19 22.40 8.41
CA TYR A 82 1.27 23.84 8.64
C TYR A 82 -0.11 24.46 8.89
N HIS A 83 -1.10 24.09 8.08
CA HIS A 83 -2.46 24.64 8.18
C HIS A 83 -3.21 24.17 9.42
N SER A 84 -2.99 22.93 9.86
CA SER A 84 -3.50 22.44 11.15
C SER A 84 -2.87 23.14 12.36
N GLY A 85 -1.78 23.89 12.17
CA GLY A 85 -1.07 24.61 13.23
C GLY A 85 -0.07 23.73 14.00
N ARG A 86 0.22 22.52 13.51
CA ARG A 86 1.18 21.60 14.14
C ARG A 86 2.61 22.05 13.93
N THR A 87 2.96 22.54 12.74
CA THR A 87 4.30 23.06 12.42
C THR A 87 4.30 24.59 12.33
N ARG A 88 5.34 25.22 12.90
CA ARG A 88 5.51 26.70 12.87
C ARG A 88 6.06 27.20 11.54
N HIS A 89 6.83 26.37 10.86
CA HIS A 89 7.47 26.66 9.58
C HIS A 89 7.02 25.65 8.56
N ILE A 90 6.93 26.10 7.32
CA ILE A 90 6.68 25.26 6.16
C ILE A 90 7.98 24.54 5.83
N GLY A 91 7.98 23.21 5.88
CA GLY A 91 9.06 22.38 5.33
C GLY A 91 9.06 22.43 3.80
N ASN A 92 10.24 22.32 3.21
CA ASN A 92 10.49 22.18 1.78
C ASN A 92 11.37 20.96 1.52
N VAL A 93 10.94 20.11 0.58
CA VAL A 93 11.67 18.90 0.16
C VAL A 93 13.04 19.29 -0.40
N ASP A 94 13.11 20.35 -1.22
CA ASP A 94 14.36 20.81 -1.85
C ASP A 94 15.42 21.30 -0.85
N HIS A 95 14.99 21.63 0.37
CA HIS A 95 15.87 22.08 1.45
C HIS A 95 16.10 21.00 2.52
N GLY A 96 15.54 19.79 2.33
CA GLY A 96 15.69 18.66 3.24
C GLY A 96 15.19 18.93 4.68
N ASN A 97 14.30 19.89 4.88
CA ASN A 97 13.81 20.32 6.20
C ASN A 97 12.36 19.89 6.48
N THR A 98 11.89 18.88 5.75
CA THR A 98 10.57 18.26 5.94
C THR A 98 10.49 17.55 7.28
N THR A 99 9.26 17.46 7.81
CA THR A 99 8.95 16.82 9.09
C THR A 99 8.80 15.32 8.92
N THR A 100 8.37 14.86 7.74
CA THR A 100 8.06 13.46 7.42
C THR A 100 9.25 12.65 6.89
N ASP A 101 10.27 13.29 6.30
CA ASP A 101 11.48 12.58 5.82
C ASP A 101 12.50 12.47 6.97
N PHE A 102 12.64 11.25 7.50
CA PHE A 102 13.46 10.95 8.67
C PHE A 102 14.89 10.56 8.29
N LEU A 103 15.08 9.87 7.15
CA LEU A 103 16.36 9.31 6.75
C LEU A 103 17.22 10.35 6.00
N PRO A 104 18.56 10.33 6.18
CA PRO A 104 19.46 11.20 5.41
C PRO A 104 19.33 11.00 3.89
N MET A 105 19.22 9.75 3.43
CA MET A 105 19.05 9.44 2.01
C MET A 105 17.74 9.97 1.41
N GLU A 106 16.66 10.04 2.20
CA GLU A 106 15.39 10.64 1.74
C GLU A 106 15.61 12.12 1.38
N ARG A 107 16.35 12.85 2.24
CA ARG A 107 16.65 14.27 2.03
C ARG A 107 17.65 14.51 0.91
N GLU A 108 18.63 13.63 0.76
CA GLU A 108 19.64 13.74 -0.29
C GLU A 108 19.05 13.46 -1.68
N ARG A 109 18.21 12.43 -1.78
CA ARG A 109 17.59 12.02 -3.05
C ARG A 109 16.26 12.71 -3.33
N GLY A 110 15.67 13.41 -2.36
CA GLY A 110 14.38 14.10 -2.50
C GLY A 110 13.19 13.16 -2.65
N ILE A 111 13.29 11.92 -2.16
CA ILE A 111 12.24 10.90 -2.25
C ILE A 111 11.83 10.42 -0.86
N THR A 112 10.55 10.11 -0.67
CA THR A 112 10.06 9.42 0.54
C THR A 112 10.32 7.91 0.39
N ILE A 113 10.99 7.32 1.37
CA ILE A 113 11.40 5.90 1.41
C ILE A 113 10.53 5.14 2.42
N GLN A 114 10.42 5.66 3.65
CA GLN A 114 9.62 5.06 4.71
C GLN A 114 8.30 5.80 4.93
N SER A 115 7.24 5.06 5.22
CA SER A 115 5.94 5.68 5.50
C SER A 115 5.97 6.52 6.79
N ALA A 116 5.51 7.75 6.77
CA ALA A 116 5.46 8.60 7.98
C ALA A 116 4.05 8.70 8.51
N ALA A 117 3.82 8.34 9.78
CA ALA A 117 2.52 8.48 10.43
C ALA A 117 2.50 9.73 11.33
N VAL A 118 1.56 10.64 11.07
CA VAL A 118 1.41 11.91 11.79
C VAL A 118 -0.05 12.15 12.15
N THR A 119 -0.30 12.46 13.42
CA THR A 119 -1.64 12.82 13.90
C THR A 119 -1.75 14.32 14.14
N PHE A 120 -2.82 14.92 13.64
CA PHE A 120 -3.19 16.33 13.85
C PHE A 120 -4.71 16.53 13.86
N GLN A 121 -5.17 17.72 14.26
CA GLN A 121 -6.60 18.06 14.31
C GLN A 121 -7.00 19.01 13.19
N TRP A 122 -8.17 18.77 12.59
CA TRP A 122 -8.77 19.66 11.60
C TRP A 122 -10.30 19.71 11.75
N PRO A 123 -10.93 20.89 11.66
CA PRO A 123 -10.30 22.22 11.70
C PRO A 123 -9.66 22.50 13.07
N PRO A 124 -8.76 23.50 13.19
CA PRO A 124 -8.17 23.87 14.47
C PRO A 124 -9.27 24.31 15.46
N LYS A 125 -9.14 23.98 16.76
CA LYS A 125 -10.17 24.26 17.79
C LYS A 125 -10.73 25.70 17.78
N GLY A 126 -9.89 26.70 17.51
CA GLY A 126 -10.31 28.11 17.45
C GLY A 126 -11.13 28.49 16.21
N LEU A 127 -11.22 27.62 15.21
CA LEU A 127 -11.96 27.77 13.96
C LEU A 127 -13.19 26.83 13.89
N CYS A 128 -13.34 25.91 14.85
CA CYS A 128 -14.53 25.07 14.96
C CYS A 128 -15.75 25.89 15.39
N PRO A 129 -16.94 25.67 14.80
CA PRO A 129 -18.20 26.14 15.37
C PRO A 129 -18.36 25.66 16.82
N PRO A 130 -19.06 26.42 17.70
CA PRO A 130 -19.22 26.08 19.12
C PRO A 130 -19.76 24.66 19.38
N ASP A 131 -20.54 24.15 18.43
CA ASP A 131 -21.24 22.86 18.53
C ASP A 131 -20.50 21.69 17.86
N HIS A 132 -19.32 21.92 17.26
CA HIS A 132 -18.56 20.88 16.53
C HIS A 132 -17.19 20.63 17.16
N GLU A 133 -16.92 19.36 17.48
CA GLU A 133 -15.58 18.92 17.88
C GLU A 133 -14.64 18.81 16.67
N PRO A 134 -13.34 19.16 16.83
CA PRO A 134 -12.35 18.97 15.78
C PRO A 134 -12.19 17.49 15.48
N LYS A 135 -12.02 17.15 14.20
CA LYS A 135 -11.71 15.78 13.79
C LYS A 135 -10.23 15.51 13.99
N THR A 136 -9.90 14.30 14.42
CA THR A 136 -8.52 13.83 14.56
C THR A 136 -8.14 13.07 13.30
N ILE A 137 -7.17 13.60 12.56
CA ILE A 137 -6.67 13.02 11.32
C ILE A 137 -5.35 12.31 11.64
N ASN A 138 -5.32 11.01 11.40
CA ASN A 138 -4.12 10.19 11.36
C ASN A 138 -3.70 10.04 9.91
N LEU A 139 -2.64 10.75 9.51
CA LEU A 139 -2.13 10.77 8.16
C LEU A 139 -0.93 9.83 8.03
N ILE A 140 -0.96 8.95 7.03
CA ILE A 140 0.19 8.14 6.61
C ILE A 140 0.70 8.67 5.26
N ASP A 141 1.90 9.23 5.26
CA ASP A 141 2.59 9.65 4.04
C ASP A 141 3.26 8.41 3.43
N THR A 142 2.89 8.04 2.20
CA THR A 142 3.37 6.82 1.55
C THR A 142 4.47 7.13 0.52
N PRO A 143 5.45 6.23 0.34
CA PRO A 143 6.51 6.44 -0.64
C PRO A 143 5.95 6.47 -2.07
N GLY A 144 6.55 7.29 -2.93
CA GLY A 144 6.16 7.41 -4.33
C GLY A 144 6.95 6.57 -5.30
N HIS A 145 8.05 5.99 -4.85
CA HIS A 145 9.00 5.26 -5.68
C HIS A 145 8.59 3.78 -5.80
N GLN A 146 8.79 3.21 -6.97
CA GLN A 146 8.40 1.84 -7.28
C GLN A 146 9.09 0.79 -6.40
N ASP A 147 10.37 0.98 -6.10
CA ASP A 147 11.13 0.06 -5.22
C ASP A 147 10.59 -0.03 -3.79
N PHE A 148 9.75 0.91 -3.34
CA PHE A 148 9.06 0.86 -2.04
C PHE A 148 7.58 0.54 -2.20
N ARG A 149 7.18 -0.11 -3.28
CA ARG A 149 5.79 -0.54 -3.51
C ARG A 149 5.24 -1.33 -2.34
N TYR A 150 6.02 -2.26 -1.80
CA TYR A 150 5.58 -3.06 -0.65
C TYR A 150 5.23 -2.17 0.56
N GLU A 151 5.93 -1.05 0.74
CA GLU A 151 5.64 -0.07 1.80
C GLU A 151 4.32 0.67 1.56
N VAL A 152 3.92 0.88 0.31
CA VAL A 152 2.60 1.43 -0.03
C VAL A 152 1.51 0.39 0.18
N ASP A 153 1.67 -0.80 -0.41
CA ASP A 153 0.64 -1.84 -0.41
C ASP A 153 0.35 -2.36 1.01
N ARG A 154 1.35 -2.39 1.92
CA ARG A 154 1.13 -2.73 3.35
C ARG A 154 0.35 -1.67 4.12
N CYS A 155 0.43 -0.41 3.71
CA CYS A 155 -0.20 0.71 4.42
C CYS A 155 -1.67 0.84 4.03
N LEU A 156 -2.03 0.50 2.79
CA LEU A 156 -3.39 0.65 2.27
C LEU A 156 -4.47 0.00 3.18
N PRO A 157 -4.38 -1.28 3.60
CA PRO A 157 -5.41 -1.91 4.45
C PRO A 157 -5.58 -1.26 5.85
N ILE A 158 -4.65 -0.40 6.26
CA ILE A 158 -4.68 0.31 7.54
C ILE A 158 -5.52 1.59 7.47
N LEU A 159 -5.67 2.12 6.26
CA LEU A 159 -6.36 3.38 5.99
C LEU A 159 -7.86 3.14 5.90
N ASP A 160 -8.63 4.10 6.40
CA ASP A 160 -10.07 4.15 6.17
C ASP A 160 -10.39 4.96 4.90
N GLY A 161 -9.50 5.87 4.48
CA GLY A 161 -9.62 6.63 3.24
C GLY A 161 -8.26 7.03 2.67
N ALA A 162 -8.22 7.52 1.43
CA ALA A 162 -6.98 7.97 0.81
C ALA A 162 -7.17 9.25 -0.04
N VAL A 163 -6.10 10.03 -0.16
CA VAL A 163 -6.01 11.20 -1.04
C VAL A 163 -4.98 10.89 -2.13
N CYS A 164 -5.46 10.75 -3.37
CA CYS A 164 -4.65 10.54 -4.55
C CYS A 164 -4.22 11.89 -5.14
N ILE A 165 -2.92 12.15 -5.20
CA ILE A 165 -2.38 13.38 -5.78
C ILE A 165 -1.94 13.10 -7.21
N LEU A 166 -2.41 13.91 -8.15
CA LEU A 166 -2.00 13.88 -9.56
C LEU A 166 -1.17 15.10 -9.91
N ASP A 167 -0.16 14.92 -10.77
CA ASP A 167 0.59 16.02 -11.36
C ASP A 167 -0.14 16.52 -12.61
N SER A 168 -0.64 17.76 -12.61
CA SER A 168 -1.36 18.33 -13.77
C SER A 168 -0.53 18.47 -15.05
N VAL A 169 0.80 18.44 -14.96
CA VAL A 169 1.71 18.52 -16.11
C VAL A 169 1.91 17.15 -16.76
N LYS A 170 1.91 16.07 -15.97
CA LYS A 170 2.13 14.70 -16.47
C LYS A 170 0.84 13.91 -16.66
N GLY A 171 -0.19 14.23 -15.89
CA GLY A 171 -1.45 13.51 -15.88
C GLY A 171 -1.41 12.23 -15.03
N VAL A 172 -2.18 11.23 -15.44
CA VAL A 172 -2.21 9.91 -14.80
C VAL A 172 -0.99 9.10 -15.24
N GLU A 173 -0.11 8.79 -14.30
CA GLU A 173 1.01 7.89 -14.55
C GLU A 173 0.61 6.43 -14.22
N THR A 174 1.25 5.48 -14.86
CA THR A 174 1.11 4.03 -14.64
C THR A 174 1.30 3.60 -13.17
N HIS A 175 2.24 4.23 -12.45
CA HIS A 175 2.36 3.97 -11.01
C HIS A 175 1.09 4.40 -10.28
N THR A 176 0.49 5.53 -10.68
CA THR A 176 -0.77 6.00 -10.10
C THR A 176 -1.91 5.02 -10.40
N GLU A 177 -2.02 4.48 -11.61
CA GLU A 177 -2.99 3.42 -11.94
C GLU A 177 -2.86 2.20 -11.04
N ARG A 178 -1.63 1.79 -10.72
CA ARG A 178 -1.40 0.63 -9.85
C ARG A 178 -1.76 0.89 -8.42
N VAL A 179 -1.31 2.00 -7.85
CA VAL A 179 -1.67 2.34 -6.47
C VAL A 179 -3.18 2.57 -6.36
N TRP A 180 -3.80 3.10 -7.43
CA TRP A 180 -5.25 3.16 -7.58
C TRP A 180 -5.90 1.77 -7.58
N GLY A 181 -5.37 0.83 -8.35
CA GLY A 181 -5.81 -0.57 -8.37
C GLY A 181 -5.64 -1.26 -7.01
N SER A 182 -4.50 -1.12 -6.34
CA SER A 182 -4.27 -1.65 -4.99
C SER A 182 -5.26 -1.08 -3.97
N ALA A 183 -5.57 0.21 -4.06
CA ALA A 183 -6.56 0.85 -3.20
C ALA A 183 -8.00 0.36 -3.51
N GLN A 184 -8.29 0.03 -4.77
CA GLN A 184 -9.57 -0.58 -5.17
C GLN A 184 -9.71 -2.02 -4.67
N LEU A 185 -8.64 -2.82 -4.75
CA LEU A 185 -8.60 -4.17 -4.18
C LEU A 185 -8.84 -4.16 -2.66
N SER A 186 -8.35 -3.11 -1.99
CA SER A 186 -8.54 -2.89 -0.55
C SER A 186 -9.86 -2.19 -0.20
N LYS A 187 -10.70 -1.88 -1.19
CA LYS A 187 -11.98 -1.15 -1.05
C LYS A 187 -11.83 0.16 -0.27
N ILE A 188 -10.84 0.99 -0.61
CA ILE A 188 -10.59 2.25 0.11
C ILE A 188 -11.27 3.42 -0.63
N PRO A 189 -12.16 4.18 0.04
CA PRO A 189 -12.70 5.44 -0.47
C PRO A 189 -11.60 6.48 -0.70
N ARG A 190 -11.65 7.16 -1.85
CA ARG A 190 -10.56 8.02 -2.32
C ARG A 190 -11.05 9.40 -2.76
N LEU A 191 -10.24 10.41 -2.48
CA LEU A 191 -10.35 11.75 -3.08
C LEU A 191 -9.19 11.95 -4.05
N LEU A 192 -9.40 12.76 -5.08
CA LEU A 192 -8.38 13.09 -6.05
C LEU A 192 -8.02 14.57 -5.99
N PHE A 193 -6.73 14.88 -5.96
CA PHE A 193 -6.21 16.24 -5.90
C PHE A 193 -5.26 16.48 -7.08
N VAL A 194 -5.71 17.27 -8.04
CA VAL A 194 -4.91 17.71 -9.20
C VAL A 194 -4.00 18.85 -8.75
N ASN A 195 -2.72 18.53 -8.57
CA ASN A 195 -1.69 19.42 -8.03
C ASN A 195 -0.82 20.04 -9.14
N LYS A 196 0.03 20.99 -8.75
CA LYS A 196 0.98 21.71 -9.62
C LYS A 196 0.35 22.50 -10.76
N LEU A 197 -0.89 22.97 -10.58
CA LEU A 197 -1.56 23.83 -11.55
C LEU A 197 -0.85 25.18 -11.77
N ASP A 198 0.15 25.50 -10.95
CA ASP A 198 1.00 26.67 -11.08
C ASP A 198 2.21 26.50 -12.03
N ARG A 199 2.36 25.33 -12.66
CA ARG A 199 3.47 24.99 -13.55
C ARG A 199 3.11 25.20 -15.02
N ASP A 200 4.12 25.47 -15.82
CA ASP A 200 3.96 25.58 -17.28
C ASP A 200 3.56 24.22 -17.86
N GLY A 201 2.54 24.21 -18.72
CA GLY A 201 1.99 22.98 -19.29
C GLY A 201 1.01 22.24 -18.38
N ALA A 202 0.64 22.82 -17.23
CA ALA A 202 -0.44 22.29 -16.40
C ALA A 202 -1.78 22.36 -17.14
N SER A 203 -2.48 21.23 -17.18
CA SER A 203 -3.81 21.12 -17.76
C SER A 203 -4.72 20.39 -16.79
N PHE A 204 -5.73 21.10 -16.28
CA PHE A 204 -6.73 20.49 -15.42
C PHE A 204 -7.66 19.61 -16.28
N ARG A 205 -8.02 20.11 -17.47
CA ARG A 205 -8.94 19.41 -18.37
C ARG A 205 -8.45 18.02 -18.74
N ARG A 206 -7.21 17.92 -19.21
CA ARG A 206 -6.58 16.65 -19.58
C ARG A 206 -6.51 15.70 -18.39
N SER A 207 -6.09 16.19 -17.23
CA SER A 207 -5.99 15.36 -16.02
C SER A 207 -7.33 14.71 -15.64
N VAL A 208 -8.44 15.45 -15.76
CA VAL A 208 -9.79 14.93 -15.48
C VAL A 208 -10.21 13.87 -16.52
N LEU A 209 -9.92 14.10 -17.80
CA LEU A 209 -10.24 13.14 -18.85
C LEU A 209 -9.43 11.85 -18.72
N GLU A 210 -8.15 11.96 -18.37
CA GLU A 210 -7.29 10.79 -18.10
C GLU A 210 -7.74 10.01 -16.86
N VAL A 211 -8.31 10.67 -15.84
CA VAL A 211 -8.93 9.96 -14.71
C VAL A 211 -10.09 9.09 -15.20
N ALA A 212 -10.92 9.60 -16.11
CA ALA A 212 -12.03 8.84 -16.66
C ALA A 212 -11.56 7.66 -17.54
N SER A 213 -10.60 7.89 -18.45
CA SER A 213 -10.15 6.86 -19.39
C SER A 213 -9.20 5.84 -18.77
N ARG A 214 -8.20 6.29 -18.00
CA ARG A 214 -7.11 5.45 -17.49
C ARG A 214 -7.41 4.84 -16.13
N LEU A 215 -7.92 5.64 -15.19
CA LEU A 215 -8.32 5.12 -13.86
C LEU A 215 -9.69 4.44 -13.89
N ARG A 216 -10.44 4.58 -14.99
CA ARG A 216 -11.78 3.99 -15.21
C ARG A 216 -12.77 4.35 -14.09
N THR A 217 -12.69 5.59 -13.64
CA THR A 217 -13.54 6.14 -12.58
C THR A 217 -14.19 7.43 -13.05
N TRP A 218 -15.48 7.61 -12.74
CA TRP A 218 -16.18 8.85 -13.08
C TRP A 218 -15.76 10.01 -12.16
N PRO A 219 -15.16 11.09 -12.68
CA PRO A 219 -14.71 12.22 -11.86
C PRO A 219 -15.88 13.11 -11.45
N LEU A 220 -16.07 13.32 -10.16
CA LEU A 220 -17.02 14.26 -9.58
C LEU A 220 -16.31 15.59 -9.28
N LEU A 221 -16.46 16.56 -10.17
CA LEU A 221 -15.80 17.87 -10.05
C LEU A 221 -16.38 18.70 -8.88
N CYS A 222 -15.73 18.62 -7.73
CA CYS A 222 -16.09 19.42 -6.55
C CYS A 222 -15.46 20.81 -6.60
N GLN A 223 -14.33 20.95 -7.30
CA GLN A 223 -13.64 22.21 -7.50
C GLN A 223 -13.19 22.38 -8.95
N ILE A 224 -13.17 23.64 -9.39
CA ILE A 224 -12.61 24.05 -10.67
C ILE A 224 -11.49 25.10 -10.43
N PRO A 225 -10.43 25.09 -11.25
CA PRO A 225 -9.33 26.04 -11.11
C PRO A 225 -9.76 27.46 -11.49
N TRP A 226 -9.27 28.45 -10.76
CA TRP A 226 -9.46 29.86 -11.08
C TRP A 226 -8.19 30.45 -11.68
N TRP A 227 -8.28 30.76 -12.97
CA TRP A 227 -7.22 31.40 -13.74
C TRP A 227 -7.47 32.91 -13.88
N ASN A 228 -6.39 33.68 -13.85
CA ASN A 228 -6.37 35.06 -14.28
C ASN A 228 -5.39 35.18 -15.44
N LYS A 229 -5.91 35.11 -16.67
CA LYS A 229 -5.11 34.89 -17.88
C LYS A 229 -4.35 33.57 -17.76
N ASP A 230 -3.02 33.63 -17.65
CA ASP A 230 -2.14 32.46 -17.53
C ASP A 230 -1.75 32.15 -16.07
N GLU A 231 -2.10 33.02 -15.10
CA GLU A 231 -1.72 32.81 -13.71
C GLU A 231 -2.82 32.09 -12.92
N PHE A 232 -2.45 30.98 -12.28
CA PHE A 232 -3.30 30.27 -11.33
C PHE A 232 -3.41 31.04 -10.01
N ILE A 233 -4.60 31.57 -9.70
CA ILE A 233 -4.83 32.47 -8.55
C ILE A 233 -5.70 31.86 -7.45
N GLY A 234 -6.39 30.75 -7.72
CA GLY A 234 -7.28 30.15 -6.73
C GLY A 234 -8.12 29.00 -7.24
N VAL A 235 -9.13 28.63 -6.47
CA VAL A 235 -10.05 27.54 -6.79
C VAL A 235 -11.48 27.94 -6.49
N ILE A 236 -12.43 27.43 -7.26
CA ILE A 236 -13.86 27.67 -7.09
C ILE A 236 -14.49 26.40 -6.56
N ASP A 237 -15.22 26.52 -5.46
CA ASP A 237 -16.02 25.45 -4.87
C ASP A 237 -17.40 25.43 -5.55
N VAL A 238 -17.62 24.36 -6.31
CA VAL A 238 -18.85 24.12 -7.10
C VAL A 238 -20.03 23.80 -6.18
N ILE A 239 -19.77 23.26 -4.98
CA ILE A 239 -20.78 22.79 -4.04
C ILE A 239 -21.34 23.94 -3.23
N HIS A 240 -20.50 24.87 -2.76
CA HIS A 240 -20.95 26.05 -2.01
C HIS A 240 -21.11 27.30 -2.89
N GLN A 241 -20.73 27.23 -4.17
CA GLN A 241 -20.73 28.37 -5.10
C GLN A 241 -19.90 29.56 -4.57
N HIS A 242 -18.74 29.24 -3.99
CA HIS A 242 -17.79 30.24 -3.46
C HIS A 242 -16.46 30.13 -4.22
N ALA A 243 -15.82 31.26 -4.50
CA ALA A 243 -14.44 31.25 -4.99
C ALA A 243 -13.45 31.55 -3.87
N PHE A 244 -12.37 30.79 -3.82
CA PHE A 244 -11.24 31.00 -2.93
C PHE A 244 -10.10 31.63 -3.72
N LYS A 245 -9.82 32.91 -3.45
CA LYS A 245 -8.66 33.62 -4.01
C LYS A 245 -7.51 33.56 -3.03
N PHE A 246 -6.32 33.19 -3.51
CA PHE A 246 -5.13 33.10 -2.68
C PHE A 246 -4.16 34.23 -3.05
N SER A 247 -3.59 34.88 -2.03
CA SER A 247 -2.48 35.82 -2.24
C SER A 247 -1.19 35.07 -2.57
N SER A 248 -0.18 35.78 -3.09
CA SER A 248 1.18 35.26 -3.24
C SER A 248 1.81 34.77 -1.93
N THR A 249 1.28 35.20 -0.78
CA THR A 249 1.68 34.75 0.56
C THR A 249 0.89 33.53 1.06
N GLY A 250 -0.03 32.98 0.26
CA GLY A 250 -0.85 31.82 0.62
C GLY A 250 -2.02 32.12 1.57
N ILE A 251 -2.40 33.39 1.72
CA ILE A 251 -3.56 33.76 2.54
C ILE A 251 -4.81 33.59 1.70
N MET A 252 -5.73 32.77 2.19
CA MET A 252 -7.02 32.51 1.56
C MET A 252 -7.99 33.67 1.84
N SER A 253 -8.64 34.16 0.78
CA SER A 253 -9.75 35.10 0.85
C SER A 253 -10.96 34.51 0.14
N VAL A 254 -12.11 34.53 0.82
CA VAL A 254 -13.36 34.01 0.27
C VAL A 254 -14.04 35.12 -0.52
N VAL A 255 -14.36 34.83 -1.77
CA VAL A 255 -15.11 35.70 -2.68
C VAL A 255 -16.48 35.06 -2.91
N THR A 256 -17.51 35.68 -2.36
CA THR A 256 -18.91 35.22 -2.49
C THR A 256 -19.43 35.48 -3.90
N LYS A 257 -20.43 34.69 -4.35
CA LYS A 257 -21.13 34.83 -5.64
C LYS A 257 -21.44 36.27 -6.04
N GLN A 258 -21.97 37.08 -5.11
CA GLN A 258 -22.29 38.51 -5.33
C GLN A 258 -21.10 39.39 -5.70
N SER A 259 -19.88 39.04 -5.28
CA SER A 259 -18.67 39.77 -5.62
C SER A 259 -18.08 39.31 -6.96
N LEU A 260 -18.34 38.08 -7.37
CA LEU A 260 -17.93 37.51 -8.67
C LEU A 260 -18.73 38.11 -9.82
N THR A 261 -20.04 38.32 -9.64
CA THR A 261 -20.95 38.92 -10.64
C THR A 261 -20.48 40.30 -11.14
N ASN A 262 -19.68 41.01 -10.33
CA ASN A 262 -19.16 42.33 -10.71
C ASN A 262 -17.81 42.29 -11.45
N HIS A 263 -17.14 41.14 -11.51
CA HIS A 263 -15.74 41.05 -11.95
C HIS A 263 -15.48 40.08 -13.12
N ASN A 264 -16.24 38.97 -13.25
CA ASN A 264 -16.04 37.98 -14.32
C ASN A 264 -17.31 37.14 -14.56
N ASP A 265 -18.13 37.50 -15.55
CA ASP A 265 -19.35 36.74 -15.89
C ASP A 265 -19.06 35.34 -16.46
N ALA A 266 -17.98 35.18 -17.24
CA ALA A 266 -17.62 33.89 -17.83
C ALA A 266 -17.36 32.79 -16.79
N LEU A 267 -16.69 33.13 -15.67
CA LEU A 267 -16.44 32.19 -14.57
C LEU A 267 -17.71 31.86 -13.78
N LEU A 268 -18.68 32.77 -13.74
CA LEU A 268 -19.97 32.52 -13.09
C LEU A 268 -20.77 31.48 -13.89
N GLU A 269 -20.83 31.63 -15.20
CA GLU A 269 -21.49 30.69 -16.11
C GLU A 269 -20.83 29.29 -16.05
N GLU A 270 -19.49 29.26 -16.00
CA GLU A 270 -18.73 28.02 -15.86
C GLU A 270 -19.00 27.32 -14.51
N MET A 271 -19.08 28.07 -13.42
CA MET A 271 -19.42 27.55 -12.09
C MET A 271 -20.85 26.98 -12.05
N GLU A 272 -21.81 27.66 -12.67
CA GLU A 272 -23.20 27.20 -12.74
C GLU A 272 -23.34 25.95 -13.62
N THR A 273 -22.61 25.90 -14.73
CA THR A 273 -22.54 24.72 -15.61
C THR A 273 -21.91 23.54 -14.88
N ALA A 274 -20.77 23.74 -14.21
CA ALA A 274 -20.10 22.69 -13.44
C ALA A 274 -21.01 22.12 -12.35
N ARG A 275 -21.75 22.98 -11.65
CA ARG A 275 -22.69 22.56 -10.61
C ARG A 275 -23.85 21.76 -11.19
N LEU A 276 -24.43 22.22 -12.29
CA LEU A 276 -25.53 21.51 -12.94
C LEU A 276 -25.10 20.10 -13.36
N ARG A 277 -23.94 19.96 -14.01
CA ARG A 277 -23.37 18.66 -14.41
C ARG A 277 -23.09 17.74 -13.24
N LEU A 278 -22.60 18.30 -12.13
CA LEU A 278 -22.38 17.53 -10.89
C LEU A 278 -23.72 17.01 -10.34
N ILE A 279 -24.75 17.85 -10.26
CA ILE A 279 -26.07 17.45 -9.76
C ILE A 279 -26.74 16.44 -10.68
N GLU A 280 -26.67 16.62 -12.01
CA GLU A 280 -27.16 15.65 -13.00
C GLU A 280 -26.55 14.26 -12.74
N THR A 281 -25.22 14.19 -12.65
CA THR A 281 -24.50 12.93 -12.37
C THR A 281 -24.92 12.31 -11.05
N LEU A 282 -25.10 13.11 -10.00
CA LEU A 282 -25.52 12.62 -8.68
C LEU A 282 -26.97 12.11 -8.70
N SER A 283 -27.86 12.83 -9.38
CA SER A 283 -29.27 12.44 -9.50
C SER A 283 -29.44 11.10 -10.20
N GLU A 284 -28.64 10.82 -11.24
CA GLU A 284 -28.66 9.53 -11.94
C GLU A 284 -28.26 8.33 -11.07
N ASN A 285 -27.58 8.55 -9.94
CA ASN A 285 -27.01 7.48 -9.11
C ASN A 285 -27.49 7.48 -7.64
N ASP A 286 -28.23 8.50 -7.20
CA ASP A 286 -28.74 8.63 -5.84
C ASP A 286 -30.20 9.14 -5.86
N ASP A 287 -31.13 8.24 -5.52
CA ASP A 287 -32.58 8.49 -5.55
C ASP A 287 -32.98 9.70 -4.70
N LEU A 288 -32.32 9.94 -3.56
CA LEU A 288 -32.64 11.07 -2.68
C LEU A 288 -32.31 12.42 -3.33
N ILE A 289 -31.23 12.47 -4.11
CA ILE A 289 -30.89 13.67 -4.87
C ILE A 289 -31.78 13.81 -6.09
N MET A 290 -32.18 12.71 -6.72
CA MET A 290 -33.13 12.74 -7.84
C MET A 290 -34.44 13.40 -7.41
N GLU A 291 -35.02 12.97 -6.29
CA GLU A 291 -36.25 13.56 -5.75
C GLU A 291 -36.08 15.06 -5.45
N GLU A 292 -35.01 15.44 -4.76
CA GLU A 292 -34.75 16.84 -4.39
C GLU A 292 -34.46 17.73 -5.63
N PHE A 293 -33.83 17.17 -6.66
CA PHE A 293 -33.58 17.83 -7.94
C PHE A 293 -34.87 18.06 -8.73
N LEU A 294 -35.83 17.13 -8.70
CA LEU A 294 -37.14 17.31 -9.34
C LEU A 294 -38.00 18.38 -8.64
N GLU A 295 -37.82 18.56 -7.32
CA GLU A 295 -38.55 19.57 -6.54
C GLU A 295 -37.97 20.97 -6.69
N VAL A 296 -36.63 21.09 -6.60
CA VAL A 296 -35.93 22.37 -6.42
C VAL A 296 -35.13 22.78 -7.68
N GLU A 297 -35.08 21.92 -8.70
CA GLU A 297 -34.27 22.08 -9.91
C GLU A 297 -32.80 22.42 -9.55
N LYS A 298 -32.36 23.65 -9.81
CA LYS A 298 -30.94 24.05 -9.71
C LYS A 298 -30.48 24.40 -8.29
N ASP A 299 -31.41 24.60 -7.35
CA ASP A 299 -31.13 25.14 -6.01
C ASP A 299 -31.00 24.05 -4.93
N VAL A 300 -30.55 22.85 -5.31
CA VAL A 300 -30.30 21.74 -4.35
C VAL A 300 -29.34 22.19 -3.23
N PRO A 301 -29.68 21.97 -1.94
CA PRO A 301 -28.84 22.33 -0.81
C PRO A 301 -27.44 21.70 -0.85
N SER A 302 -26.42 22.47 -0.45
CA SER A 302 -25.03 21.99 -0.39
C SER A 302 -24.84 20.78 0.53
N SER A 303 -25.62 20.69 1.61
CA SER A 303 -25.56 19.58 2.57
C SER A 303 -26.01 18.26 1.94
N SER A 304 -27.07 18.30 1.13
CA SER A 304 -27.59 17.12 0.43
C SER A 304 -26.58 16.62 -0.60
N ILE A 305 -26.00 17.54 -1.40
CA ILE A 305 -24.93 17.21 -2.37
C ILE A 305 -23.75 16.53 -1.66
N LYS A 306 -23.29 17.07 -0.53
CA LYS A 306 -22.20 16.46 0.25
C LYS A 306 -22.54 15.06 0.74
N ALA A 307 -23.76 14.88 1.25
CA ALA A 307 -24.22 13.59 1.74
C ALA A 307 -24.30 12.54 0.62
N ALA A 308 -24.77 12.93 -0.57
CA ALA A 308 -24.82 12.06 -1.74
C ALA A 308 -23.43 11.63 -2.21
N ILE A 309 -22.50 12.58 -2.34
CA ILE A 309 -21.10 12.27 -2.67
C ILE A 309 -20.52 11.28 -1.65
N ARG A 310 -20.74 11.51 -0.34
CA ARG A 310 -20.27 10.62 0.72
C ARG A 310 -20.86 9.21 0.59
N ARG A 311 -22.15 9.07 0.23
CA ARG A 311 -22.79 7.76 0.01
C ARG A 311 -22.17 7.03 -1.17
N LEU A 312 -22.00 7.70 -2.32
CA LEU A 312 -21.49 7.10 -3.55
C LEU A 312 -20.04 6.61 -3.45
N ILE A 313 -19.21 7.22 -2.60
CA ILE A 313 -17.80 6.82 -2.45
C ILE A 313 -17.57 5.81 -1.33
N LYS A 314 -18.57 5.57 -0.46
CA LYS A 314 -18.41 4.83 0.80
C LYS A 314 -17.96 3.39 0.59
N ASP A 315 -18.41 2.76 -0.49
CA ASP A 315 -18.14 1.35 -0.77
C ASP A 315 -16.69 1.09 -1.21
N GLY A 316 -15.95 2.15 -1.57
CA GLY A 316 -14.52 2.07 -1.90
C GLY A 316 -14.21 1.46 -3.27
N GLU A 317 -15.22 1.07 -4.04
CA GLU A 317 -15.10 0.51 -5.39
C GLU A 317 -14.61 1.54 -6.43
N ALA A 318 -14.62 2.83 -6.07
CA ALA A 318 -14.23 3.96 -6.91
C ALA A 318 -14.92 3.98 -8.29
N LYS A 319 -16.23 3.70 -8.33
CA LYS A 319 -17.08 4.05 -9.48
C LYS A 319 -17.09 5.57 -9.70
N PHE A 320 -17.12 6.33 -8.59
CA PHE A 320 -17.07 7.78 -8.57
C PHE A 320 -15.90 8.28 -7.72
N THR A 321 -15.31 9.42 -8.08
CA THR A 321 -14.25 10.04 -7.26
C THR A 321 -14.36 11.57 -7.26
N PRO A 322 -14.46 12.19 -6.08
CA PRO A 322 -14.38 13.64 -5.89
C PRO A 322 -13.02 14.19 -6.32
N VAL A 323 -13.04 15.16 -7.23
CA VAL A 323 -11.85 15.83 -7.76
C VAL A 323 -11.73 17.24 -7.21
N PHE A 324 -10.54 17.54 -6.71
CA PHE A 324 -10.11 18.82 -6.15
C PHE A 324 -8.92 19.36 -6.95
N ALA A 325 -8.74 20.67 -6.94
CA ALA A 325 -7.69 21.37 -7.70
C ALA A 325 -6.77 22.13 -6.74
N GLY A 326 -5.49 22.27 -7.07
CA GLY A 326 -4.61 23.15 -6.31
C GLY A 326 -3.14 23.18 -6.73
N ALA A 327 -2.36 23.88 -5.92
CA ALA A 327 -0.92 24.00 -6.03
C ALA A 327 -0.30 24.07 -4.63
N SER A 328 0.11 22.91 -4.11
CA SER A 328 0.63 22.77 -2.74
C SER A 328 1.87 23.62 -2.48
N LEU A 329 2.72 23.85 -3.49
CA LEU A 329 3.92 24.68 -3.34
C LEU A 329 3.57 26.15 -3.04
N ARG A 330 2.51 26.68 -3.67
CA ARG A 330 2.01 28.05 -3.49
C ARG A 330 0.97 28.19 -2.37
N ASN A 331 0.66 27.12 -1.63
CA ASN A 331 -0.42 27.07 -0.63
C ASN A 331 -1.81 27.35 -1.20
N ILE A 332 -2.11 26.87 -2.42
CA ILE A 332 -3.41 27.04 -3.05
C ILE A 332 -4.16 25.70 -3.00
N GLY A 333 -5.38 25.68 -2.46
CA GLY A 333 -6.27 24.50 -2.49
C GLY A 333 -6.08 23.47 -1.36
N VAL A 334 -5.07 23.60 -0.50
CA VAL A 334 -4.80 22.61 0.57
C VAL A 334 -5.83 22.68 1.72
N GLN A 335 -6.30 23.87 2.11
CA GLN A 335 -7.30 24.00 3.17
C GLN A 335 -8.66 23.41 2.76
N PRO A 336 -9.19 23.73 1.56
CA PRO A 336 -10.40 23.06 1.07
C PRO A 336 -10.25 21.54 0.92
N LEU A 337 -9.04 21.04 0.59
CA LEU A 337 -8.75 19.61 0.57
C LEU A 337 -8.84 18.98 1.97
N LEU A 338 -8.39 19.67 3.02
CA LEU A 338 -8.55 19.20 4.41
C LEU A 338 -10.01 19.19 4.85
N ASP A 339 -10.80 20.19 4.43
CA ASP A 339 -12.25 20.21 4.66
C ASP A 339 -12.92 19.01 3.96
N ALA A 340 -12.53 18.72 2.72
CA ALA A 340 -13.00 17.56 1.97
C ALA A 340 -12.66 16.22 2.62
N VAL A 341 -11.46 16.09 3.21
CA VAL A 341 -11.07 14.89 3.98
C VAL A 341 -12.04 14.64 5.13
N VAL A 342 -12.44 15.68 5.84
CA VAL A 342 -13.39 15.55 6.97
C VAL A 342 -14.80 15.20 6.47
N ASP A 343 -15.25 15.89 5.43
CA ASP A 343 -16.61 15.82 4.91
C ASP A 343 -16.91 14.53 4.15
N TYR A 344 -15.96 14.02 3.36
CA TYR A 344 -16.21 12.89 2.45
C TYR A 344 -15.60 11.57 2.93
N LEU A 345 -14.41 11.57 3.53
CA LEU A 345 -13.77 10.30 3.91
C LEU A 345 -14.43 9.67 5.15
N PRO A 346 -14.48 8.32 5.22
CA PRO A 346 -15.18 7.59 6.27
C PRO A 346 -14.48 7.68 7.63
N SER A 347 -15.25 7.44 8.68
CA SER A 347 -14.70 7.12 10.01
C SER A 347 -14.33 5.63 10.09
N PRO A 348 -13.56 5.19 11.10
CA PRO A 348 -13.21 3.78 11.32
C PRO A 348 -14.41 2.82 11.41
N ASP A 349 -15.58 3.30 11.81
CA ASP A 349 -16.81 2.50 11.91
C ASP A 349 -17.53 2.36 10.57
N GLU A 350 -17.35 3.33 9.67
CA GLU A 350 -17.99 3.38 8.36
C GLU A 350 -17.20 2.64 7.27
N ARG A 351 -16.02 2.10 7.62
CA ARG A 351 -15.16 1.39 6.69
C ARG A 351 -15.76 0.05 6.24
N PRO A 352 -15.39 -0.45 5.06
CA PRO A 352 -15.75 -1.80 4.65
C PRO A 352 -15.29 -2.87 5.66
N PRO A 353 -16.06 -3.97 5.82
CA PRO A 353 -15.78 -4.98 6.82
C PRO A 353 -14.41 -5.64 6.62
N LEU A 354 -13.66 -5.79 7.73
CA LEU A 354 -12.34 -6.40 7.71
C LEU A 354 -12.41 -7.88 7.37
N GLN A 355 -11.63 -8.31 6.37
CA GLN A 355 -11.46 -9.71 6.00
C GLN A 355 -10.50 -10.43 6.95
N ILE A 356 -10.89 -11.62 7.37
CA ILE A 356 -10.18 -12.46 8.34
C ILE A 356 -9.99 -13.87 7.77
N ILE A 357 -8.85 -14.48 8.09
CA ILE A 357 -8.47 -15.86 7.77
C ILE A 357 -8.40 -16.68 9.06
N GLY A 358 -8.75 -17.97 9.01
CA GLY A 358 -8.57 -18.91 10.11
C GLY A 358 -9.58 -18.78 11.27
N GLY A 359 -10.62 -17.96 11.11
CA GLY A 359 -11.77 -17.88 12.00
C GLY A 359 -12.99 -18.64 11.47
N ALA A 360 -13.99 -18.89 12.33
CA ALA A 360 -15.27 -19.51 11.94
C ALA A 360 -16.15 -18.64 11.00
N ALA A 361 -15.68 -17.45 10.64
CA ALA A 361 -16.34 -16.50 9.75
C ALA A 361 -15.29 -15.73 8.92
N PRO A 362 -15.61 -15.33 7.68
CA PRO A 362 -14.70 -14.59 6.80
C PRO A 362 -14.54 -13.11 7.17
N THR A 363 -15.47 -12.51 7.93
CA THR A 363 -15.43 -11.09 8.31
C THR A 363 -15.46 -10.88 9.82
N LEU A 364 -14.87 -9.77 10.27
CA LEU A 364 -14.84 -9.40 11.70
C LEU A 364 -16.23 -9.23 12.34
N PRO A 365 -17.20 -8.49 11.74
CA PRO A 365 -18.51 -8.31 12.36
C PRO A 365 -19.28 -9.64 12.52
N GLU A 366 -19.17 -10.55 11.56
CA GLU A 366 -19.77 -11.89 11.66
C GLU A 366 -19.13 -12.73 12.76
N LEU A 367 -17.80 -12.64 12.93
CA LEU A 367 -17.09 -13.36 13.98
C LEU A 367 -17.53 -12.89 15.37
N LEU A 368 -17.77 -11.58 15.53
CA LEU A 368 -18.19 -10.99 16.79
C LEU A 368 -19.68 -11.26 17.12
N THR A 369 -20.53 -11.47 16.10
CA THR A 369 -21.98 -11.64 16.27
C THR A 369 -22.43 -13.10 16.37
N LYS A 370 -21.65 -14.08 15.90
CA LYS A 370 -22.04 -15.51 16.00
C LYS A 370 -22.11 -15.95 17.48
N PRO A 371 -23.30 -16.35 17.99
CA PRO A 371 -23.41 -16.87 19.34
C PRO A 371 -22.78 -18.27 19.42
N SER A 372 -21.87 -18.48 20.37
CA SER A 372 -21.40 -19.82 20.70
C SER A 372 -22.59 -20.68 21.13
N LYS A 373 -22.85 -21.80 20.44
CA LYS A 373 -23.99 -22.72 20.68
C LYS A 373 -23.98 -23.45 22.05
N LYS A 374 -23.28 -22.96 23.07
CA LYS A 374 -23.34 -23.51 24.43
C LYS A 374 -24.25 -22.66 25.31
N LYS A 375 -25.48 -23.15 25.50
CA LYS A 375 -26.44 -22.65 26.50
C LYS A 375 -25.81 -22.68 27.90
N ARG A 376 -25.50 -21.50 28.47
CA ARG A 376 -25.95 -21.06 29.81
C ARG A 376 -25.27 -19.75 30.25
N ALA A 377 -26.13 -18.78 30.55
CA ALA A 377 -26.02 -17.70 31.55
C ALA A 377 -24.99 -16.54 31.37
N VAL A 378 -25.57 -15.35 31.15
CA VAL A 378 -25.28 -14.02 31.75
C VAL A 378 -23.90 -13.40 31.46
N THR A 379 -23.93 -12.17 30.90
CA THR A 379 -22.81 -11.30 30.45
C THR A 379 -22.07 -11.80 29.20
N GLN A 380 -22.67 -11.57 28.03
CA GLN A 380 -22.05 -11.84 26.73
C GLN A 380 -21.00 -10.77 26.42
N GLN A 381 -19.80 -10.90 26.98
CA GLN A 381 -18.63 -10.22 26.45
C GLN A 381 -18.20 -10.91 25.15
N PRO A 382 -17.76 -10.16 24.12
CA PRO A 382 -17.17 -10.76 22.94
C PRO A 382 -16.00 -11.67 23.36
N PRO A 383 -15.79 -12.82 22.69
CA PRO A 383 -14.71 -13.74 23.03
C PRO A 383 -13.31 -13.13 22.84
N ILE A 384 -13.22 -12.02 22.09
CA ILE A 384 -12.02 -11.24 21.82
C ILE A 384 -12.16 -9.89 22.54
N ALA A 385 -11.19 -9.52 23.37
CA ALA A 385 -11.17 -8.24 24.07
C ALA A 385 -10.61 -7.11 23.20
N ALA A 386 -9.66 -7.42 22.31
CA ALA A 386 -9.12 -6.49 21.33
C ALA A 386 -8.45 -7.23 20.18
N LEU A 387 -8.52 -6.62 19.00
CA LEU A 387 -7.88 -7.11 17.78
C LEU A 387 -7.07 -5.97 17.16
N ALA A 388 -5.77 -6.21 16.96
CA ALA A 388 -4.86 -5.24 16.38
C ALA A 388 -4.01 -5.86 15.26
N HIS A 389 -3.59 -5.01 14.33
CA HIS A 389 -2.71 -5.37 13.23
C HIS A 389 -1.42 -4.57 13.30
N VAL A 390 -0.29 -5.27 13.25
CA VAL A 390 1.04 -4.64 13.20
C VAL A 390 1.34 -4.31 11.75
N PHE A 391 1.38 -3.03 11.40
CA PHE A 391 1.60 -2.62 10.02
C PHE A 391 2.97 -1.99 9.80
N LYS A 392 3.66 -1.54 10.85
CA LYS A 392 5.01 -1.00 10.77
C LYS A 392 5.86 -1.40 11.96
N VAL A 393 7.11 -1.79 11.74
CA VAL A 393 8.09 -2.02 12.81
C VAL A 393 9.30 -1.13 12.52
N VAL A 394 9.76 -0.40 13.53
CA VAL A 394 10.88 0.53 13.43
C VAL A 394 11.77 0.35 14.65
N ASP A 395 13.07 0.20 14.43
CA ASP A 395 14.09 0.21 15.47
C ASP A 395 14.45 1.65 15.80
N ASP A 396 14.03 2.13 16.97
CA ASP A 396 14.42 3.45 17.46
C ASP A 396 15.70 3.34 18.32
N PRO A 397 16.74 4.16 18.06
CA PRO A 397 18.01 4.09 18.80
C PRO A 397 17.90 4.27 20.32
N ARG A 398 16.82 4.89 20.83
CA ARG A 398 16.61 5.16 22.26
C ARG A 398 15.62 4.19 22.90
N ARG A 399 14.60 3.76 22.16
CA ARG A 399 13.47 2.97 22.67
C ARG A 399 13.49 1.51 22.20
N GLY A 400 14.40 1.16 21.30
CA GLY A 400 14.49 -0.13 20.65
C GLY A 400 13.35 -0.36 19.65
N MET A 401 13.01 -1.63 19.44
CA MET A 401 11.97 -2.03 18.50
C MET A 401 10.58 -1.52 18.90
N MET A 402 10.02 -0.66 18.05
CA MET A 402 8.67 -0.13 18.14
C MET A 402 7.79 -0.75 17.05
N SER A 403 6.65 -1.30 17.44
CA SER A 403 5.67 -1.90 16.53
C SER A 403 4.43 -1.02 16.46
N TRP A 404 4.20 -0.39 15.33
CA TRP A 404 3.01 0.38 15.03
C TRP A 404 1.83 -0.54 14.75
N VAL A 405 0.74 -0.25 15.45
CA VAL A 405 -0.47 -1.04 15.44
C VAL A 405 -1.69 -0.20 15.14
N ARG A 406 -2.63 -0.83 14.43
CA ARG A 406 -3.98 -0.35 14.20
C ARG A 406 -4.95 -1.21 15.00
N ILE A 407 -5.79 -0.58 15.83
CA ILE A 407 -6.82 -1.29 16.60
C ILE A 407 -8.12 -1.34 15.80
N TYR A 408 -8.59 -2.54 15.48
CA TYR A 408 -9.83 -2.76 14.72
C TYR A 408 -11.02 -3.16 15.59
N HIS A 409 -10.78 -3.69 16.78
CA HIS A 409 -11.81 -4.01 17.75
C HIS A 409 -11.26 -3.87 19.17
N GLY A 410 -12.09 -3.41 20.09
CA GLY A 410 -11.76 -3.31 21.51
C GLY A 410 -10.71 -2.26 21.82
N SER A 411 -9.99 -2.45 22.92
CA SER A 411 -8.94 -1.52 23.36
C SER A 411 -7.77 -2.25 24.01
N ILE A 412 -6.58 -1.72 23.80
CA ILE A 412 -5.35 -2.28 24.36
C ILE A 412 -4.87 -1.35 25.47
N GLY A 413 -4.81 -1.86 26.70
CA GLY A 413 -4.25 -1.16 27.86
C GLY A 413 -2.75 -1.39 28.05
N ARG A 414 -2.15 -0.64 28.96
CA ARG A 414 -0.75 -0.84 29.40
C ARG A 414 -0.50 -2.27 29.87
N MET A 415 0.67 -2.81 29.54
CA MET A 415 1.08 -4.17 29.90
C MET A 415 0.16 -5.27 29.37
N ALA A 416 -0.61 -5.00 28.30
CA ALA A 416 -1.49 -5.99 27.68
C ALA A 416 -0.72 -7.26 27.26
N HIS A 417 -1.34 -8.40 27.54
CA HIS A 417 -0.89 -9.73 27.14
C HIS A 417 -1.64 -10.12 25.86
N MET A 418 -0.92 -10.14 24.75
CA MET A 418 -1.48 -10.31 23.41
C MET A 418 -0.97 -11.61 22.80
N TRP A 419 -1.86 -12.35 22.17
CA TRP A 419 -1.50 -13.49 21.34
C TRP A 419 -1.11 -13.01 19.94
N ASN A 420 0.09 -13.37 19.49
CA ASN A 420 0.49 -13.21 18.11
C ASN A 420 0.12 -14.49 17.33
N SER A 421 -0.86 -14.40 16.43
CA SER A 421 -1.38 -15.56 15.69
C SER A 421 -0.51 -16.04 14.53
N HIS A 422 0.54 -15.30 14.18
CA HIS A 422 1.55 -15.75 13.20
C HIS A 422 2.64 -16.56 13.88
N VAL A 423 3.15 -16.07 15.01
CA VAL A 423 4.22 -16.73 15.77
C VAL A 423 3.67 -17.84 16.68
N HIS A 424 2.37 -17.83 16.96
CA HIS A 424 1.71 -18.69 17.94
C HIS A 424 2.35 -18.56 19.33
N ALA A 425 2.61 -17.33 19.74
CA ALA A 425 3.21 -17.01 21.03
C ALA A 425 2.55 -15.78 21.65
N PHE A 426 2.58 -15.73 22.99
CA PHE A 426 2.16 -14.53 23.71
C PHE A 426 3.27 -13.49 23.75
N GLU A 427 2.88 -12.24 23.51
CA GLU A 427 3.72 -11.06 23.56
C GLU A 427 3.13 -10.06 24.56
N ARG A 428 4.00 -9.24 25.15
CA ARG A 428 3.60 -8.26 26.16
C ARG A 428 4.05 -6.86 25.75
N ALA A 429 3.10 -5.95 25.58
CA ALA A 429 3.40 -4.54 25.33
C ALA A 429 3.84 -3.86 26.62
N GLN A 430 5.07 -3.37 26.69
CA GLN A 430 5.58 -2.66 27.88
C GLN A 430 4.97 -1.25 27.97
N HIS A 431 5.13 -0.46 26.92
CA HIS A 431 4.60 0.89 26.82
C HIS A 431 3.79 1.05 25.53
N LEU A 432 2.69 1.81 25.63
CA LEU A 432 1.89 2.26 24.50
C LEU A 432 2.21 3.73 24.26
N LEU A 433 2.52 4.06 23.01
CA LEU A 433 2.95 5.37 22.60
C LEU A 433 1.98 5.89 21.54
N HIS A 434 1.46 7.08 21.75
CA HIS A 434 0.87 7.88 20.67
C HIS A 434 1.99 8.69 20.04
N VAL A 435 2.21 8.48 18.74
CA VAL A 435 3.29 9.13 17.99
C VAL A 435 2.69 10.27 17.16
N SER A 436 3.19 11.48 17.34
CA SER A 436 2.83 12.63 16.53
C SER A 436 4.10 13.24 15.96
N ALA A 437 4.40 12.90 14.71
CA ALA A 437 5.64 13.28 14.02
C ALA A 437 6.90 12.82 14.78
N LYS A 438 7.64 13.74 15.41
CA LYS A 438 8.87 13.45 16.17
C LYS A 438 8.60 13.21 17.66
N ASP A 439 7.43 13.61 18.15
CA ASP A 439 7.08 13.54 19.57
C ASP A 439 6.40 12.19 19.89
N HIS A 440 6.84 11.57 20.98
CA HIS A 440 6.33 10.28 21.43
C HIS A 440 5.74 10.45 22.83
N HIS A 441 4.44 10.25 22.96
CA HIS A 441 3.72 10.41 24.22
C HIS A 441 3.22 9.07 24.73
N GLU A 442 3.52 8.72 25.98
CA GLU A 442 3.00 7.50 26.57
C GLU A 442 1.50 7.66 26.91
N ILE A 443 0.70 6.67 26.51
CA ILE A 443 -0.75 6.66 26.70
C ILE A 443 -1.18 5.47 27.57
N PRO A 444 -2.27 5.60 28.35
CA PRO A 444 -2.78 4.53 29.20
C PRO A 444 -3.48 3.42 28.42
N GLU A 445 -4.14 3.76 27.31
CA GLU A 445 -4.97 2.87 26.53
C GLU A 445 -5.04 3.34 25.08
N LEU A 446 -5.10 2.39 24.14
CA LEU A 446 -5.29 2.65 22.72
C LEU A 446 -6.66 2.08 22.29
N PRO A 447 -7.66 2.95 22.03
CA PRO A 447 -9.02 2.53 21.69
C PRO A 447 -9.17 2.11 20.22
N THR A 448 -10.34 1.55 19.87
CA THR A 448 -10.69 1.15 18.51
C THR A 448 -10.59 2.32 17.53
N GLY A 449 -10.09 2.08 16.32
CA GLY A 449 -10.03 3.09 15.28
C GLY A 449 -8.88 4.08 15.42
N HIS A 450 -7.98 3.88 16.38
CA HIS A 450 -6.75 4.66 16.53
C HIS A 450 -5.51 3.90 16.07
N ILE A 451 -4.43 4.66 15.83
CA ILE A 451 -3.10 4.17 15.46
C ILE A 451 -2.14 4.55 16.58
N GLY A 452 -1.27 3.63 16.99
CA GLY A 452 -0.26 3.88 18.02
C GLY A 452 0.93 2.94 17.87
N ALA A 453 1.98 3.17 18.64
CA ALA A 453 3.18 2.34 18.67
C ALA A 453 3.29 1.57 20.00
N LEU A 454 3.64 0.29 19.93
CA LEU A 454 3.88 -0.59 21.06
C LEU A 454 5.38 -0.85 21.19
N THR A 455 5.87 -0.90 22.42
CA THR A 455 7.26 -1.26 22.73
C THR A 455 7.31 -2.58 23.50
N GLY A 456 8.42 -3.30 23.39
CA GLY A 456 8.67 -4.54 24.16
C GLY A 456 8.16 -5.83 23.51
N LEU A 457 7.61 -5.77 22.30
CA LEU A 457 7.27 -6.98 21.53
C LEU A 457 8.56 -7.65 21.04
N LYS A 458 8.70 -8.96 21.31
CA LYS A 458 9.95 -9.69 21.05
C LYS A 458 10.03 -10.21 19.61
N SER A 459 8.92 -10.71 19.09
CA SER A 459 8.84 -11.42 17.81
C SER A 459 7.93 -10.75 16.79
N ALA A 460 7.07 -9.81 17.19
CA ALA A 460 6.16 -9.10 16.29
C ALA A 460 6.86 -8.57 15.04
N ARG A 461 6.31 -8.90 13.89
CA ARG A 461 6.69 -8.42 12.57
C ARG A 461 5.55 -7.66 11.92
N THR A 462 5.89 -6.95 10.87
CA THR A 462 4.93 -6.39 9.92
C THR A 462 4.00 -7.47 9.37
N GLY A 463 2.69 -7.23 9.39
CA GLY A 463 1.65 -8.17 8.95
C GLY A 463 1.07 -9.03 10.09
N ASP A 464 1.70 -9.02 11.26
CA ASP A 464 1.23 -9.84 12.37
C ASP A 464 -0.10 -9.33 12.94
N THR A 465 -0.94 -10.28 13.34
CA THR A 465 -2.21 -10.01 14.03
C THR A 465 -2.05 -10.28 15.52
N LEU A 466 -2.39 -9.29 16.34
CA LEU A 466 -2.35 -9.34 17.80
C LEU A 466 -3.77 -9.42 18.35
N VAL A 467 -4.03 -10.41 19.20
CA VAL A 467 -5.35 -10.66 19.78
C VAL A 467 -5.25 -10.68 21.30
N THR A 468 -6.09 -9.93 22.00
CA THR A 468 -6.23 -10.06 23.46
C THR A 468 -7.49 -10.82 23.82
N PHE A 469 -7.41 -11.69 24.82
CA PHE A 469 -8.54 -12.46 25.33
C PHE A 469 -8.85 -12.02 26.77
N PRO A 470 -10.12 -11.80 27.13
CA PRO A 470 -10.48 -11.40 28.48
C PRO A 470 -10.21 -12.52 29.49
N GLY A 471 -9.44 -12.24 30.55
CA GLY A 471 -9.21 -13.16 31.67
C GLY A 471 -8.40 -14.43 31.34
N TYR A 472 -7.77 -14.50 30.16
CA TYR A 472 -7.02 -15.68 29.73
C TYR A 472 -5.53 -15.56 30.10
N HIS A 473 -5.04 -16.51 30.91
CA HIS A 473 -3.65 -16.56 31.38
C HIS A 473 -2.93 -17.88 31.02
N GLY A 474 -3.49 -18.68 30.10
CA GLY A 474 -2.84 -19.90 29.60
C GLY A 474 -1.65 -19.63 28.68
N ASN A 475 -0.85 -20.66 28.41
CA ASN A 475 0.32 -20.57 27.52
C ASN A 475 -0.01 -20.56 26.02
N SER A 476 -1.24 -20.91 25.63
CA SER A 476 -1.70 -20.96 24.23
C SER A 476 -3.06 -20.28 24.08
N ALA A 477 -3.37 -19.62 22.96
CA ALA A 477 -4.71 -19.06 22.73
C ALA A 477 -5.81 -20.13 22.66
N PRO A 478 -7.10 -19.74 22.83
CA PRO A 478 -8.22 -20.65 22.58
C PRO A 478 -8.18 -21.21 21.15
N GLU A 479 -8.44 -22.53 20.99
CA GLU A 479 -8.31 -23.24 19.71
C GLU A 479 -9.06 -22.57 18.55
N SER A 480 -10.25 -22.02 18.81
CA SER A 480 -11.08 -21.36 17.80
C SER A 480 -10.51 -20.05 17.26
N PHE A 481 -9.53 -19.44 17.94
CA PHE A 481 -8.92 -18.15 17.58
C PHE A 481 -7.40 -18.23 17.43
N GLN A 482 -6.82 -19.42 17.57
CA GLN A 482 -5.38 -19.62 17.51
C GLN A 482 -4.79 -19.19 16.15
N ASN A 483 -5.55 -19.45 15.08
CA ASN A 483 -5.21 -19.16 13.69
C ASN A 483 -5.89 -17.90 13.15
N LEU A 484 -6.51 -17.10 14.03
CA LEU A 484 -7.20 -15.86 13.63
C LEU A 484 -6.20 -14.84 13.09
N ARG A 485 -6.26 -14.57 11.79
CA ARG A 485 -5.35 -13.64 11.11
C ARG A 485 -6.15 -12.64 10.30
N ILE A 486 -5.71 -11.39 10.31
CA ILE A 486 -6.18 -10.40 9.35
C ILE A 486 -5.52 -10.73 8.01
N LYS A 487 -6.28 -10.64 6.91
CA LYS A 487 -5.73 -10.87 5.56
C LYS A 487 -4.63 -9.84 5.29
N ALA A 488 -3.37 -10.26 5.41
CA ALA A 488 -2.21 -9.46 5.09
C ALA A 488 -1.86 -9.60 3.61
N LEU A 489 -1.18 -8.59 3.06
CA LEU A 489 -0.64 -8.66 1.71
C LEU A 489 0.52 -9.65 1.66
N GLU A 490 0.56 -10.46 0.61
CA GLU A 490 1.72 -11.32 0.35
C GLU A 490 2.97 -10.48 0.08
N THR A 491 4.07 -10.84 0.75
CA THR A 491 5.36 -10.19 0.52
C THR A 491 5.92 -10.63 -0.83
N PRO A 492 6.27 -9.71 -1.74
CA PRO A 492 6.85 -10.06 -3.04
C PRO A 492 8.19 -10.80 -2.86
N PRO A 493 8.58 -11.64 -3.84
CA PRO A 493 9.85 -12.34 -3.80
C PRO A 493 11.02 -11.35 -4.01
N ALA A 494 12.15 -11.63 -3.38
CA ALA A 494 13.39 -10.91 -3.64
C ALA A 494 13.88 -11.20 -5.08
N VAL A 495 14.56 -10.22 -5.67
CA VAL A 495 15.09 -10.29 -7.06
C VAL A 495 16.57 -9.92 -7.15
N ALA A 496 17.12 -9.30 -6.11
CA ALA A 496 18.52 -8.91 -6.05
C ALA A 496 19.11 -9.31 -4.70
N PHE A 497 20.42 -9.49 -4.63
CA PHE A 497 21.13 -9.79 -3.41
C PHE A 497 22.50 -9.10 -3.33
N ILE A 498 23.02 -9.00 -2.10
CA ILE A 498 24.39 -8.58 -1.77
C ILE A 498 25.02 -9.70 -0.94
N ALA A 499 26.22 -10.13 -1.32
CA ALA A 499 27.06 -10.98 -0.49
C ALA A 499 27.88 -10.12 0.50
N ILE A 500 27.87 -10.51 1.78
CA ILE A 500 28.60 -9.84 2.87
C ILE A 500 29.52 -10.88 3.51
N GLU A 501 30.82 -10.65 3.44
CA GLU A 501 31.84 -11.54 3.99
C GLU A 501 32.48 -10.91 5.24
N PRO A 502 32.11 -11.34 6.46
CA PRO A 502 32.68 -10.79 7.68
C PRO A 502 34.13 -11.24 7.87
N TYR A 503 35.05 -10.31 8.19
CA TYR A 503 36.46 -10.66 8.42
C TYR A 503 36.70 -11.37 9.76
N THR A 504 35.79 -11.20 10.73
CA THR A 504 35.93 -11.77 12.07
C THR A 504 34.60 -12.36 12.54
N ARG A 505 34.67 -13.41 13.38
CA ARG A 505 33.47 -14.02 13.98
C ARG A 505 32.64 -13.03 14.82
N THR A 506 33.31 -12.13 15.52
CA THR A 506 32.64 -11.05 16.28
C THR A 506 31.92 -10.05 15.37
N ALA A 507 32.43 -9.81 14.16
CA ALA A 507 31.74 -9.01 13.17
C ALA A 507 30.54 -9.78 12.60
N SER A 508 30.68 -11.07 12.31
CA SER A 508 29.57 -11.94 11.87
C SER A 508 28.39 -11.88 12.82
N GLU A 509 28.62 -12.07 14.13
CA GLU A 509 27.55 -12.06 15.14
C GLU A 509 26.83 -10.69 15.21
N LYS A 510 27.57 -9.58 15.11
CA LYS A 510 26.99 -8.22 15.08
C LYS A 510 26.19 -7.96 13.80
N ILE A 511 26.70 -8.40 12.66
CA ILE A 511 26.02 -8.24 11.36
C ILE A 511 24.76 -9.10 11.33
N GLU A 512 24.80 -10.35 11.81
CA GLU A 512 23.64 -11.23 11.92
C GLU A 512 22.54 -10.64 12.82
N GLU A 513 22.91 -10.02 13.94
CA GLU A 513 21.97 -9.32 14.82
C GLU A 513 21.32 -8.12 14.11
N ALA A 514 22.10 -7.31 13.41
CA ALA A 514 21.60 -6.16 12.66
C ALA A 514 20.72 -6.58 11.47
N LEU A 515 21.11 -7.60 10.72
CA LEU A 515 20.33 -8.18 9.62
C LEU A 515 18.99 -8.75 10.13
N SER A 516 19.00 -9.41 11.28
CA SER A 516 17.78 -9.91 11.94
C SER A 516 16.83 -8.77 12.32
N ARG A 517 17.39 -7.64 12.80
CA ARG A 517 16.61 -6.44 13.11
C ARG A 517 16.05 -5.78 11.85
N LEU A 518 16.87 -5.64 10.81
CA LEU A 518 16.48 -5.05 9.53
C LEU A 518 15.37 -5.85 8.84
N SER A 519 15.50 -7.17 8.78
CA SER A 519 14.48 -8.08 8.22
C SER A 519 13.18 -8.12 9.04
N ARG A 520 13.26 -7.74 10.32
CA ARG A 520 12.06 -7.62 11.17
C ARG A 520 11.27 -6.34 10.88
N GLU A 521 11.96 -5.26 10.54
CA GLU A 521 11.34 -4.01 10.11
C GLU A 521 10.70 -4.16 8.72
N ASP A 522 11.46 -4.72 7.79
CA ASP A 522 11.03 -4.95 6.41
C ASP A 522 11.08 -6.45 6.05
N PRO A 523 9.92 -7.14 5.98
CA PRO A 523 9.86 -8.56 5.65
C PRO A 523 10.21 -8.85 4.18
N SER A 524 10.25 -7.83 3.31
CA SER A 524 10.73 -7.99 1.94
C SER A 524 12.26 -8.09 1.85
N ILE A 525 12.96 -7.67 2.91
CA ILE A 525 14.39 -7.93 3.11
C ILE A 525 14.56 -9.28 3.78
N ARG A 526 15.23 -10.21 3.10
CA ARG A 526 15.54 -11.55 3.60
C ARG A 526 17.04 -11.70 3.70
N TRP A 527 17.51 -12.46 4.68
CA TRP A 527 18.92 -12.79 4.75
C TRP A 527 19.11 -14.27 5.07
N THR A 528 20.20 -14.84 4.58
CA THR A 528 20.60 -16.21 4.85
C THR A 528 22.10 -16.28 5.11
N LYS A 529 22.52 -17.32 5.83
CA LYS A 529 23.92 -17.61 6.09
C LYS A 529 24.28 -18.91 5.40
N ASP A 530 25.34 -18.90 4.62
CA ASP A 530 25.87 -20.13 4.04
C ASP A 530 26.81 -20.81 5.05
N GLU A 531 26.41 -22.00 5.51
CA GLU A 531 27.15 -22.78 6.51
C GLU A 531 28.54 -23.23 6.01
N LYS A 532 28.79 -23.24 4.70
CA LYS A 532 30.07 -23.68 4.12
C LYS A 532 31.09 -22.56 4.01
N THR A 533 30.64 -21.38 3.60
CA THR A 533 31.50 -20.22 3.32
C THR A 533 31.49 -19.19 4.45
N ASP A 534 30.54 -19.30 5.38
CA ASP A 534 30.24 -18.29 6.42
C ASP A 534 29.81 -16.93 5.80
N HIS A 535 29.45 -16.92 4.51
CA HIS A 535 28.98 -15.73 3.82
C HIS A 535 27.54 -15.43 4.22
N LEU A 536 27.24 -14.14 4.39
CA LEU A 536 25.90 -13.64 4.66
C LEU A 536 25.33 -13.09 3.36
N ILE A 537 24.18 -13.59 2.94
CA ILE A 537 23.50 -13.15 1.72
C ILE A 537 22.30 -12.32 2.13
N LEU A 538 22.27 -11.06 1.71
CA LEU A 538 21.17 -10.11 1.93
C LEU A 538 20.39 -9.96 0.62
N SER A 539 19.12 -10.36 0.60
CA SER A 539 18.24 -10.32 -0.57
C SER A 539 17.13 -9.28 -0.41
N GLY A 540 16.77 -8.60 -1.51
CA GLY A 540 15.77 -7.55 -1.55
C GLY A 540 15.09 -7.39 -2.92
N MET A 541 14.19 -6.41 -3.01
CA MET A 541 13.30 -6.20 -4.17
C MET A 541 13.93 -5.43 -5.34
N GLY A 542 15.14 -4.89 -5.19
CA GLY A 542 15.77 -4.10 -6.24
C GLY A 542 17.06 -3.41 -5.79
N LEU A 543 17.71 -2.73 -6.73
CA LEU A 543 18.98 -2.04 -6.50
C LEU A 543 18.86 -0.97 -5.41
N LEU A 544 17.96 -0.01 -5.58
CA LEU A 544 17.77 1.09 -4.64
C LEU A 544 17.42 0.57 -3.24
N HIS A 545 16.57 -0.45 -3.18
CA HIS A 545 16.13 -1.05 -1.93
C HIS A 545 17.33 -1.64 -1.16
N LEU A 546 18.23 -2.35 -1.86
CA LEU A 546 19.46 -2.89 -1.26
C LEU A 546 20.51 -1.82 -0.94
N GLU A 547 20.63 -0.76 -1.74
CA GLU A 547 21.50 0.39 -1.44
C GLU A 547 21.09 1.05 -0.11
N ILE A 548 19.79 1.25 0.11
CA ILE A 548 19.28 1.82 1.36
C ILE A 548 19.44 0.83 2.51
N ALA A 549 19.20 -0.46 2.29
CA ALA A 549 19.45 -1.48 3.29
C ALA A 549 20.92 -1.48 3.75
N GLN A 550 21.86 -1.41 2.80
CA GLN A 550 23.30 -1.29 3.06
C GLN A 550 23.63 0.00 3.81
N ASP A 551 23.14 1.16 3.35
CA ASP A 551 23.38 2.43 4.04
C ASP A 551 22.88 2.38 5.49
N ARG A 552 21.68 1.84 5.73
CA ARG A 552 21.13 1.70 7.08
C ARG A 552 21.98 0.79 7.97
N LEU A 553 22.53 -0.30 7.43
CA LEU A 553 23.45 -1.16 8.17
C LEU A 553 24.70 -0.38 8.61
N LEU A 554 25.25 0.47 7.74
CA LEU A 554 26.43 1.28 8.02
C LEU A 554 26.14 2.46 8.97
N THR A 555 25.06 3.20 8.74
CA THR A 555 24.75 4.46 9.43
C THR A 555 23.94 4.25 10.71
N HIS A 556 22.82 3.50 10.62
CA HIS A 556 21.88 3.32 11.73
C HIS A 556 22.36 2.23 12.70
N TYR A 557 22.70 1.05 12.17
CA TYR A 557 23.19 -0.07 12.98
C TYR A 557 24.69 0.02 13.31
N LYS A 558 25.38 1.03 12.75
CA LYS A 558 26.80 1.34 13.01
C LYS A 558 27.71 0.14 12.76
N ILE A 559 27.44 -0.59 11.68
CA ILE A 559 28.37 -1.63 11.20
C ILE A 559 29.52 -0.91 10.48
N ASP A 560 30.73 -1.09 10.99
CA ASP A 560 31.91 -0.53 10.36
C ASP A 560 32.08 -1.12 8.96
N ARG A 561 32.24 -0.27 7.94
CA ARG A 561 32.41 -0.74 6.56
C ARG A 561 33.63 -1.65 6.41
N GLU A 562 34.65 -1.45 7.26
CA GLU A 562 35.86 -2.26 7.31
C GLU A 562 35.68 -3.62 8.00
N SER A 563 34.54 -3.89 8.64
CA SER A 563 34.29 -5.14 9.35
C SER A 563 33.89 -6.32 8.44
N ALA A 564 33.50 -6.01 7.20
CA ALA A 564 33.14 -7.00 6.20
C ALA A 564 33.51 -6.53 4.78
N MET A 565 33.79 -7.48 3.89
CA MET A 565 33.82 -7.21 2.46
C MET A 565 32.38 -7.23 1.93
N TRP A 566 32.01 -6.18 1.20
CA TRP A 566 30.69 -6.04 0.59
C TRP A 566 30.83 -6.34 -0.90
N GLY A 567 30.12 -7.37 -1.37
CA GLY A 567 29.99 -7.68 -2.78
C GLY A 567 29.15 -6.64 -3.53
N ASP A 568 29.19 -6.71 -4.85
CA ASP A 568 28.31 -5.91 -5.70
C ASP A 568 26.86 -6.41 -5.60
N ILE A 569 25.90 -5.53 -5.91
CA ILE A 569 24.49 -5.91 -5.98
C ILE A 569 24.30 -6.75 -7.24
N GLU A 570 24.00 -8.03 -7.05
CA GLU A 570 23.75 -8.99 -8.12
C GLU A 570 22.27 -9.37 -8.18
N VAL A 571 21.86 -9.82 -9.36
CA VAL A 571 20.49 -10.28 -9.60
C VAL A 571 20.39 -11.75 -9.26
N GLU A 572 19.32 -12.15 -8.57
CA GLU A 572 19.09 -13.54 -8.20
C GLU A 572 18.62 -14.35 -9.43
N TYR A 573 19.48 -15.21 -9.94
CA TYR A 573 19.09 -16.23 -10.91
C TYR A 573 18.30 -17.33 -10.20
N SER A 574 17.38 -17.96 -10.92
CA SER A 574 16.68 -19.17 -10.48
C SER A 574 17.03 -20.34 -11.41
N GLU A 575 16.70 -21.56 -11.02
CA GLU A 575 16.84 -22.75 -11.86
C GLU A 575 15.46 -23.31 -12.21
N CYS A 576 15.34 -24.01 -13.34
CA CYS A 576 14.10 -24.72 -13.66
C CYS A 576 14.38 -26.07 -14.32
N PRO A 577 13.55 -27.10 -14.06
CA PRO A 577 13.58 -28.31 -14.85
C PRO A 577 13.12 -28.01 -16.29
N LEU A 578 13.73 -28.65 -17.27
CA LEU A 578 13.37 -28.56 -18.69
C LEU A 578 12.52 -29.75 -19.16
N ALA A 579 12.55 -30.85 -18.42
CA ALA A 579 11.83 -32.08 -18.72
C ALA A 579 11.38 -32.78 -17.43
N SER A 580 10.41 -33.67 -17.54
CA SER A 580 9.92 -34.46 -16.40
C SER A 580 10.99 -35.44 -15.92
N SER A 581 11.23 -35.45 -14.61
CA SER A 581 12.15 -36.39 -13.98
C SER A 581 11.54 -37.79 -13.87
N SER A 582 12.40 -38.81 -13.85
CA SER A 582 12.03 -40.15 -13.39
C SER A 582 11.52 -40.11 -11.93
N PRO A 583 10.61 -41.02 -11.52
CA PRO A 583 10.22 -41.16 -10.12
C PRO A 583 11.43 -41.50 -9.24
N HIS A 584 11.79 -40.58 -8.35
CA HIS A 584 12.94 -40.72 -7.48
C HIS A 584 12.49 -41.07 -6.06
N ARG A 585 12.68 -42.34 -5.66
CA ARG A 585 12.34 -42.82 -4.32
C ARG A 585 13.53 -42.67 -3.37
N THR A 586 13.32 -42.00 -2.24
CA THR A 586 14.34 -41.85 -1.20
C THR A 586 13.83 -42.34 0.15
N VAL A 587 14.67 -43.08 0.87
CA VAL A 587 14.42 -43.48 2.27
C VAL A 587 15.49 -42.84 3.14
N TYR A 588 15.06 -41.94 4.03
CA TYR A 588 15.93 -41.26 4.98
C TYR A 588 16.04 -42.08 6.26
N ASP A 589 17.20 -42.68 6.48
CA ASP A 589 17.51 -43.56 7.63
C ASP A 589 18.74 -43.02 8.37
N ARG A 590 18.53 -42.00 9.21
CA ARG A 590 19.58 -41.31 9.99
C ARG A 590 19.01 -40.80 11.30
N SER A 591 19.85 -40.68 12.32
CA SER A 591 19.44 -40.09 13.60
C SER A 591 19.29 -38.57 13.53
N ILE A 592 18.18 -38.03 14.05
CA ILE A 592 17.94 -36.59 14.22
C ILE A 592 17.88 -36.28 15.72
N ARG A 593 18.79 -35.44 16.23
CA ARG A 593 18.88 -35.08 17.66
C ARG A 593 18.89 -36.32 18.57
N ASP A 594 19.80 -37.25 18.28
CA ASP A 594 20.02 -38.54 18.98
C ASP A 594 18.85 -39.53 18.95
N LYS A 595 17.81 -39.27 18.15
CA LYS A 595 16.71 -40.22 17.89
C LYS A 595 16.88 -40.84 16.52
N ALA A 596 17.11 -42.15 16.48
CA ALA A 596 17.10 -42.92 15.24
C ALA A 596 15.67 -43.00 14.69
N GLY A 597 15.52 -42.79 13.39
CA GLY A 597 14.24 -42.84 12.72
C GLY A 597 14.38 -43.01 11.22
N LYS A 598 13.25 -43.35 10.58
CA LYS A 598 13.19 -43.74 9.18
C LYS A 598 11.90 -43.25 8.53
N ALA A 599 11.99 -42.68 7.34
CA ALA A 599 10.84 -42.30 6.52
C ALA A 599 11.18 -42.36 5.03
N GLY A 600 10.21 -42.72 4.19
CA GLY A 600 10.34 -42.73 2.73
C GLY A 600 9.46 -41.68 2.05
N CYS A 601 9.72 -41.41 0.79
CA CYS A 601 8.75 -40.85 -0.16
C CYS A 601 9.29 -41.01 -1.59
N THR A 602 8.40 -40.85 -2.58
CA THR A 602 8.75 -40.83 -4.01
C THR A 602 8.40 -39.46 -4.58
N VAL A 603 9.30 -38.89 -5.37
CA VAL A 603 9.12 -37.56 -5.98
C VAL A 603 9.29 -37.63 -7.50
N THR A 604 8.39 -36.99 -8.24
CA THR A 604 8.60 -36.61 -9.64
C THR A 604 8.53 -35.09 -9.77
N ILE A 605 9.38 -34.53 -10.64
CA ILE A 605 9.46 -33.09 -10.89
C ILE A 605 9.21 -32.86 -12.37
N GLU A 606 8.26 -32.00 -12.69
CA GLU A 606 7.88 -31.67 -14.05
C GLU A 606 8.03 -30.16 -14.30
N PRO A 607 8.33 -29.72 -15.54
CA PRO A 607 8.34 -28.31 -15.89
C PRO A 607 6.92 -27.74 -15.86
N PHE A 608 6.75 -26.60 -15.20
CA PHE A 608 5.48 -25.87 -15.18
C PHE A 608 5.48 -24.83 -16.31
N GLN A 609 4.73 -25.09 -17.38
CA GLN A 609 4.54 -24.16 -18.49
C GLN A 609 3.27 -23.32 -18.25
N SER A 610 3.43 -22.02 -17.99
CA SER A 610 2.33 -21.06 -18.07
C SER A 610 2.10 -20.72 -19.54
N SER A 611 1.38 -21.55 -20.29
CA SER A 611 0.91 -21.15 -21.62
C SER A 611 -0.16 -20.07 -21.50
N HIS A 612 -0.06 -19.05 -22.34
CA HIS A 612 -1.02 -17.96 -22.57
C HIS A 612 -2.32 -18.45 -23.24
N GLU A 613 -2.82 -19.63 -22.90
CA GLU A 613 -4.12 -20.12 -23.34
C GLU A 613 -5.00 -20.24 -22.11
N THR A 614 -5.94 -19.29 -22.03
CA THR A 614 -7.17 -19.36 -21.26
C THR A 614 -7.91 -20.64 -21.66
N GLU A 615 -7.50 -21.78 -21.11
CA GLU A 615 -8.50 -22.81 -20.81
C GLU A 615 -9.28 -22.26 -19.62
N GLU A 616 -10.56 -22.02 -19.88
CA GLU A 616 -11.58 -21.72 -18.88
C GLU A 616 -11.46 -22.73 -17.74
N VAL A 617 -10.68 -22.39 -16.72
CA VAL A 617 -10.80 -23.02 -15.42
C VAL A 617 -12.17 -22.61 -14.93
N GLU A 618 -13.13 -23.53 -15.03
CA GLU A 618 -14.48 -23.37 -14.50
C GLU A 618 -14.42 -22.60 -13.19
N GLU A 619 -15.07 -21.42 -13.19
CA GLU A 619 -15.26 -20.57 -12.01
C GLU A 619 -15.87 -21.42 -10.90
N GLY A 620 -15.01 -21.88 -9.99
CA GLY A 620 -15.38 -22.89 -9.00
C GLY A 620 -14.20 -23.57 -8.30
N THR A 621 -12.97 -23.49 -8.82
CA THR A 621 -11.78 -23.96 -8.09
C THR A 621 -11.24 -22.89 -7.13
N VAL A 622 -12.05 -22.61 -6.11
CA VAL A 622 -11.56 -22.03 -4.86
C VAL A 622 -10.32 -22.82 -4.41
N TYR A 623 -9.25 -22.11 -4.04
CA TYR A 623 -8.11 -22.62 -3.27
C TYR A 623 -8.63 -23.26 -1.98
N ASP A 624 -9.05 -24.51 -2.07
CA ASP A 624 -9.69 -25.22 -0.97
C ASP A 624 -8.60 -25.94 -0.17
N ASP A 625 -8.37 -25.49 1.05
CA ASP A 625 -7.48 -26.10 2.05
C ASP A 625 -8.11 -27.40 2.62
N LYS A 626 -9.00 -28.05 1.85
CA LYS A 626 -9.74 -29.25 2.22
C LYS A 626 -9.37 -30.42 1.29
N PRO A 627 -9.18 -31.63 1.83
CA PRO A 627 -8.87 -32.82 1.03
C PRO A 627 -10.04 -33.12 0.07
N ARG A 628 -9.76 -33.16 -1.23
CA ARG A 628 -10.71 -33.68 -2.22
C ARG A 628 -10.60 -35.19 -2.23
N HIS A 629 -11.68 -35.88 -1.87
CA HIS A 629 -11.80 -37.32 -2.01
C HIS A 629 -12.27 -37.66 -3.42
N HIS A 630 -11.34 -38.06 -4.29
CA HIS A 630 -11.66 -38.78 -5.52
C HIS A 630 -10.88 -40.10 -5.52
N ASP A 631 -11.57 -41.22 -5.69
CA ASP A 631 -11.00 -42.54 -6.01
C ASP A 631 -9.84 -43.06 -5.11
N GLY A 632 -9.92 -42.90 -3.78
CA GLY A 632 -8.93 -43.49 -2.87
C GLY A 632 -7.57 -42.77 -2.82
N LEU A 633 -7.54 -41.48 -3.18
CA LEU A 633 -6.35 -40.64 -3.09
C LEU A 633 -6.65 -39.40 -2.23
N LEU A 634 -5.76 -39.09 -1.29
CA LEU A 634 -5.73 -37.78 -0.62
C LEU A 634 -4.78 -36.87 -1.40
N GLU A 635 -5.34 -35.91 -2.13
CA GLU A 635 -4.58 -34.95 -2.94
C GLU A 635 -4.58 -33.55 -2.32
N PHE A 636 -3.40 -32.93 -2.29
CA PHE A 636 -3.21 -31.56 -1.85
C PHE A 636 -2.36 -30.80 -2.86
N ARG A 637 -2.89 -29.69 -3.38
CA ARG A 637 -2.17 -28.79 -4.29
C ARG A 637 -1.95 -27.46 -3.60
N THR A 638 -0.70 -27.00 -3.60
CA THR A 638 -0.35 -25.69 -3.03
C THR A 638 0.70 -25.05 -3.91
N GLU A 639 0.43 -23.83 -4.34
CA GLU A 639 1.40 -23.01 -5.06
C GLU A 639 2.30 -22.26 -4.05
N ARG A 640 3.61 -22.28 -4.29
CA ARG A 640 4.57 -21.54 -3.47
C ARG A 640 5.79 -21.14 -4.30
N ASP A 641 6.15 -19.85 -4.26
CA ASP A 641 7.33 -19.29 -4.92
C ASP A 641 7.41 -19.58 -6.45
N GLY A 642 6.24 -19.70 -7.11
CA GLY A 642 6.13 -20.02 -8.54
C GLY A 642 6.32 -21.51 -8.87
N ASN A 643 6.15 -22.38 -7.87
CA ASN A 643 6.14 -23.83 -8.01
C ASN A 643 4.80 -24.40 -7.52
N LEU A 644 4.33 -25.45 -8.18
CA LEU A 644 3.13 -26.18 -7.77
C LEU A 644 3.54 -27.45 -7.04
N ILE A 645 3.28 -27.53 -5.74
CA ILE A 645 3.55 -28.73 -4.95
C ILE A 645 2.26 -29.53 -4.83
N HIS A 646 2.29 -30.74 -5.40
CA HIS A 646 1.20 -31.71 -5.34
C HIS A 646 1.60 -32.88 -4.44
N ILE A 647 0.91 -33.05 -3.32
CA ILE A 647 1.14 -34.16 -2.39
C ILE A 647 0.00 -35.15 -2.53
N THR A 648 0.35 -36.42 -2.77
CA THR A 648 -0.59 -37.52 -2.94
C THR A 648 -0.30 -38.61 -1.92
N ILE A 649 -1.32 -38.98 -1.14
CA ILE A 649 -1.28 -40.11 -0.21
C ILE A 649 -2.34 -41.12 -0.68
N PRO A 650 -1.95 -42.28 -1.24
CA PRO A 650 -2.90 -43.34 -1.58
C PRO A 650 -3.48 -43.96 -0.32
N VAL A 651 -4.80 -44.04 -0.25
CA VAL A 651 -5.55 -44.63 0.88
C VAL A 651 -6.61 -45.57 0.31
N ASP A 652 -6.77 -46.75 0.92
CA ASP A 652 -7.83 -47.66 0.49
C ASP A 652 -9.21 -46.96 0.58
N PRO A 653 -10.04 -46.97 -0.49
CA PRO A 653 -11.30 -46.24 -0.53
C PRO A 653 -12.37 -46.74 0.46
N LYS A 654 -12.10 -47.84 1.17
CA LYS A 654 -12.95 -48.44 2.21
C LYS A 654 -12.37 -48.30 3.62
N ALA A 655 -11.17 -47.73 3.79
CA ALA A 655 -10.53 -47.55 5.08
C ALA A 655 -10.99 -46.25 5.73
N ASP A 656 -11.32 -46.31 7.03
CA ASP A 656 -11.65 -45.14 7.83
C ASP A 656 -10.39 -44.27 8.01
N LEU A 657 -10.45 -42.96 7.76
CA LEU A 657 -9.29 -42.05 7.89
C LEU A 657 -8.73 -42.03 9.32
N THR A 658 -9.56 -42.41 10.30
CA THR A 658 -9.18 -42.59 11.70
C THR A 658 -8.39 -43.88 11.98
N ALA A 659 -8.34 -44.81 11.02
CA ALA A 659 -7.59 -46.07 11.10
C ALA A 659 -6.15 -45.97 10.55
N LEU A 660 -5.77 -44.82 9.99
CA LEU A 660 -4.38 -44.59 9.56
C LEU A 660 -3.47 -44.50 10.81
N PRO A 661 -2.24 -45.05 10.74
CA PRO A 661 -1.33 -45.07 11.89
C PRO A 661 -0.66 -43.71 12.16
N PHE A 662 -1.07 -42.67 11.45
CA PHE A 662 -0.56 -41.30 11.54
C PHE A 662 -1.64 -40.28 11.17
N ASP A 663 -1.42 -39.03 11.57
CA ASP A 663 -2.25 -37.89 11.17
C ASP A 663 -1.87 -37.43 9.74
N PRO A 664 -2.77 -37.54 8.75
CA PRO A 664 -2.50 -37.20 7.36
C PRO A 664 -2.21 -35.70 7.17
N ASP A 665 -2.81 -34.81 7.96
CA ASP A 665 -2.61 -33.36 7.83
C ASP A 665 -1.21 -32.97 8.32
N LEU A 666 -0.75 -33.60 9.39
CA LEU A 666 0.61 -33.42 9.89
C LEU A 666 1.62 -33.94 8.87
N VAL A 667 1.43 -35.14 8.33
CA VAL A 667 2.33 -35.72 7.31
C VAL A 667 2.39 -34.84 6.06
N ARG A 668 1.23 -34.37 5.56
CA ARG A 668 1.15 -33.39 4.47
C ARG A 668 2.01 -32.17 4.75
N GLN A 669 1.85 -31.54 5.92
CA GLN A 669 2.60 -30.33 6.27
C GLN A 669 4.11 -30.59 6.32
N GLN A 670 4.55 -31.75 6.82
CA GLN A 670 5.97 -32.12 6.87
C GLN A 670 6.54 -32.40 5.46
N LEU A 671 5.80 -33.11 4.60
CA LEU A 671 6.19 -33.34 3.21
C LEU A 671 6.28 -32.03 2.42
N PHE A 672 5.32 -31.12 2.62
CA PHE A 672 5.32 -29.79 2.03
C PHE A 672 6.56 -28.98 2.45
N ASN A 673 6.86 -28.95 3.76
CA ASN A 673 8.06 -28.27 4.28
C ASN A 673 9.35 -28.87 3.71
N GLY A 674 9.40 -30.19 3.56
CA GLY A 674 10.54 -30.90 2.96
C GLY A 674 10.72 -30.56 1.47
N ALA A 675 9.62 -30.52 0.72
CA ALA A 675 9.63 -30.16 -0.69
C ALA A 675 10.12 -28.72 -0.91
N ILE A 676 9.61 -27.75 -0.14
CA ILE A 676 10.09 -26.36 -0.17
C ILE A 676 11.59 -26.28 0.12
N ALA A 677 12.05 -26.97 1.17
CA ALA A 677 13.47 -26.97 1.53
C ALA A 677 14.35 -27.63 0.44
N GLY A 678 13.79 -28.55 -0.34
CA GLY A 678 14.44 -29.17 -1.51
C GLY A 678 14.59 -28.22 -2.68
N LEU A 679 13.55 -27.43 -2.98
CA LEU A 679 13.54 -26.45 -4.06
C LEU A 679 14.33 -25.18 -3.75
N ALA A 680 14.64 -24.91 -2.48
CA ALA A 680 15.37 -23.71 -2.07
C ALA A 680 16.79 -23.60 -2.67
N ARG A 681 17.42 -24.72 -3.07
CA ARG A 681 18.77 -24.75 -3.66
C ARG A 681 18.85 -25.79 -4.78
N GLY A 682 18.99 -25.30 -6.01
CA GLY A 682 19.12 -26.09 -7.22
C GLY A 682 20.52 -26.67 -7.44
N PRO A 683 20.66 -27.70 -8.30
CA PRO A 683 21.89 -28.44 -8.51
C PRO A 683 22.94 -27.72 -9.38
N ARG A 684 22.56 -26.74 -10.23
CA ARG A 684 23.48 -26.11 -11.20
C ARG A 684 24.27 -24.94 -10.58
N ARG A 685 23.60 -24.05 -9.84
CA ARG A 685 24.19 -22.82 -9.24
C ARG A 685 23.85 -22.64 -7.76
N ASN A 686 23.24 -23.64 -7.10
CA ASN A 686 22.63 -23.47 -5.78
C ASN A 686 21.56 -22.36 -5.74
N ALA A 687 20.97 -22.04 -6.89
CA ALA A 687 19.93 -21.02 -7.01
C ALA A 687 18.55 -21.62 -6.72
N PRO A 688 17.57 -20.84 -6.24
CA PRO A 688 16.22 -21.35 -6.00
C PRO A 688 15.60 -21.93 -7.28
N VAL A 689 14.93 -23.08 -7.17
CA VAL A 689 14.24 -23.70 -8.30
C VAL A 689 12.83 -23.11 -8.43
N ARG A 690 12.46 -22.68 -9.63
CA ARG A 690 11.15 -22.11 -9.99
C ARG A 690 10.58 -22.81 -11.22
N ARG A 691 9.29 -22.55 -11.54
CA ARG A 691 8.58 -23.14 -12.69
C ARG A 691 8.62 -24.67 -12.71
N CYS A 692 8.43 -25.28 -11.54
CA CYS A 692 8.31 -26.72 -11.46
C CYS A 692 7.02 -27.14 -10.75
N GLN A 693 6.50 -28.28 -11.20
CA GLN A 693 5.44 -29.01 -10.55
C GLN A 693 6.07 -30.22 -9.87
N VAL A 694 6.02 -30.24 -8.53
CA VAL A 694 6.60 -31.30 -7.72
C VAL A 694 5.49 -32.20 -7.22
N HIS A 695 5.48 -33.43 -7.70
CA HIS A 695 4.59 -34.48 -7.22
C HIS A 695 5.30 -35.29 -6.15
N VAL A 696 4.79 -35.26 -4.93
CA VAL A 696 5.29 -36.03 -3.79
C VAL A 696 4.27 -37.12 -3.48
N THR A 697 4.63 -38.37 -3.73
CA THR A 697 3.82 -39.53 -3.36
C THR A 697 4.37 -40.14 -2.07
N PHE A 698 3.49 -40.30 -1.08
CA PHE A 698 3.82 -40.92 0.20
C PHE A 698 2.92 -42.14 0.43
N ASP A 699 3.46 -43.34 0.23
CA ASP A 699 2.70 -44.58 0.40
C ASP A 699 2.75 -45.06 1.86
N PRO A 700 1.60 -45.11 2.57
CA PRO A 700 1.54 -45.54 3.97
C PRO A 700 2.15 -46.92 4.25
N ALA A 701 2.13 -47.84 3.27
CA ALA A 701 2.62 -49.20 3.46
C ALA A 701 4.14 -49.31 3.35
N THR A 702 4.78 -48.47 2.53
CA THR A 702 6.20 -48.60 2.18
C THR A 702 7.07 -47.48 2.72
N ASP A 703 6.48 -46.33 3.03
CA ASP A 703 7.20 -45.11 3.39
C ASP A 703 7.03 -44.70 4.87
N PHE A 704 6.05 -45.29 5.58
CA PHE A 704 5.84 -45.11 7.02
C PHE A 704 6.34 -46.32 7.82
N PHE A 705 7.31 -46.10 8.71
CA PHE A 705 7.99 -47.14 9.51
C PHE A 705 7.53 -47.17 10.98
N GLY A 706 6.35 -46.63 11.27
CA GLY A 706 5.76 -46.57 12.60
C GLY A 706 5.93 -45.21 13.30
N PRO A 707 5.08 -44.88 14.28
CA PRO A 707 4.99 -43.53 14.86
C PRO A 707 6.24 -43.10 15.66
N VAL A 708 7.01 -44.08 16.16
CA VAL A 708 8.25 -43.82 16.91
C VAL A 708 9.44 -43.59 15.97
N ALA A 709 9.46 -44.25 14.81
CA ALA A 709 10.56 -44.17 13.86
C ALA A 709 10.34 -43.06 12.81
N SER A 710 9.12 -42.87 12.32
CA SER A 710 8.78 -41.88 11.30
C SER A 710 8.31 -40.55 11.92
N THR A 711 9.18 -39.91 12.69
CA THR A 711 8.86 -38.58 13.26
C THR A 711 8.74 -37.53 12.14
N GLY A 712 8.01 -36.43 12.35
CA GLY A 712 7.87 -35.36 11.36
C GLY A 712 9.18 -34.81 10.77
N GLY A 713 10.26 -34.76 11.57
CA GLY A 713 11.59 -34.39 11.07
C GLY A 713 12.21 -35.39 10.08
N HIS A 714 11.93 -36.69 10.21
CA HIS A 714 12.41 -37.71 9.26
C HIS A 714 11.61 -37.64 7.95
N ILE A 715 10.29 -37.40 8.03
CA ILE A 715 9.42 -37.22 6.86
C ILE A 715 9.83 -35.97 6.07
N THR A 716 10.08 -34.85 6.76
CA THR A 716 10.59 -33.61 6.16
C THR A 716 11.91 -33.85 5.43
N ASN A 717 12.85 -34.55 6.05
CA ASN A 717 14.14 -34.86 5.43
C ASN A 717 14.00 -35.86 4.25
N ALA A 718 13.10 -36.84 4.34
CA ALA A 718 12.84 -37.75 3.23
C ALA A 718 12.40 -36.99 1.96
N ALA A 719 11.42 -36.09 2.08
CA ALA A 719 10.97 -35.23 0.99
C ALA A 719 12.08 -34.29 0.48
N LEU A 720 12.84 -33.66 1.39
CA LEU A 720 13.99 -32.81 1.06
C LEU A 720 15.03 -33.55 0.18
N PHE A 721 15.44 -34.75 0.60
CA PHE A 721 16.45 -35.51 -0.13
C PHE A 721 15.89 -36.13 -1.42
N ALA A 722 14.61 -36.50 -1.47
CA ALA A 722 13.96 -36.99 -2.69
C ALA A 722 13.92 -35.92 -3.78
N VAL A 723 13.48 -34.69 -3.44
CA VAL A 723 13.48 -33.54 -4.37
C VAL A 723 14.89 -33.23 -4.86
N ARG A 724 15.87 -33.15 -3.95
CA ARG A 724 17.27 -32.91 -4.33
C ARG A 724 17.86 -34.03 -5.19
N GLY A 725 17.47 -35.28 -4.94
CA GLY A 725 17.87 -36.44 -5.73
C GLY A 725 17.35 -36.33 -7.16
N ALA A 726 16.04 -36.09 -7.32
CA ALA A 726 15.40 -35.88 -8.62
C ALA A 726 16.02 -34.72 -9.40
N LEU A 727 16.26 -33.58 -8.74
CA LEU A 727 16.92 -32.43 -9.38
C LEU A 727 18.36 -32.74 -9.80
N LYS A 728 19.14 -33.44 -8.97
CA LYS A 728 20.51 -33.83 -9.32
C LYS A 728 20.56 -34.80 -10.50
N GLU A 729 19.62 -35.73 -10.57
CA GLU A 729 19.47 -36.65 -11.70
C GLU A 729 19.13 -35.88 -12.99
N ALA A 730 18.17 -34.95 -12.92
CA ALA A 730 17.83 -34.05 -14.02
C ALA A 730 19.03 -33.20 -14.47
N HIS A 731 19.83 -32.67 -13.54
CA HIS A 731 21.03 -31.91 -13.85
C HIS A 731 22.11 -32.78 -14.54
N GLY A 732 22.32 -34.01 -14.07
CA GLY A 732 23.22 -34.97 -14.71
C GLY A 732 22.83 -35.31 -16.15
N GLN A 733 21.55 -35.16 -16.50
CA GLN A 733 21.02 -35.33 -17.86
C GLN A 733 21.00 -34.02 -18.67
N GLY A 734 21.49 -32.90 -18.12
CA GLY A 734 21.44 -31.59 -18.76
C GLY A 734 20.05 -30.97 -18.85
N GLN A 735 19.09 -31.44 -18.04
CA GLN A 735 17.68 -31.02 -18.07
C GLN A 735 17.37 -29.90 -17.06
N VAL A 736 18.36 -29.11 -16.67
CA VAL A 736 18.19 -27.98 -15.73
C VAL A 736 18.64 -26.68 -16.38
N GLY A 737 17.67 -25.81 -16.64
CA GLY A 737 17.86 -24.48 -17.21
C GLY A 737 18.11 -23.42 -16.15
N ILE A 738 18.73 -22.32 -16.57
CA ILE A 738 18.89 -21.11 -15.74
C ILE A 738 17.79 -20.13 -16.13
N LEU A 739 17.13 -19.60 -15.11
CA LEU A 739 16.15 -18.54 -15.21
C LEU A 739 16.79 -17.22 -14.76
N GLU A 740 16.65 -16.18 -15.57
CA GLU A 740 16.97 -14.81 -15.18
C GLU A 740 15.69 -13.99 -14.99
N PRO A 741 15.64 -13.06 -14.03
CA PRO A 741 14.48 -12.20 -13.88
C PRO A 741 14.47 -11.14 -14.98
N PHE A 742 13.31 -10.97 -15.60
CA PHE A 742 13.04 -9.92 -16.58
C PHE A 742 12.18 -8.83 -15.95
N SER A 743 12.28 -7.64 -16.50
CA SER A 743 11.46 -6.49 -16.15
C SER A 743 10.64 -6.05 -17.34
N HIS A 744 9.37 -5.72 -17.12
CA HIS A 744 8.62 -4.93 -18.09
C HIS A 744 9.08 -3.48 -17.95
N VAL A 745 9.62 -2.95 -19.03
CA VAL A 745 10.25 -1.64 -19.11
C VAL A 745 9.30 -0.71 -19.85
N GLN A 746 8.90 0.38 -19.20
CA GLN A 746 8.16 1.45 -19.85
C GLN A 746 8.99 2.73 -19.82
N ILE A 747 9.25 3.29 -21.01
CA ILE A 747 10.10 4.46 -21.18
C ILE A 747 9.30 5.54 -21.88
N HIS A 748 9.05 6.65 -21.19
CA HIS A 748 8.57 7.87 -21.85
C HIS A 748 9.76 8.73 -22.20
N CYS A 749 9.93 9.06 -23.49
CA CYS A 749 11.09 9.78 -23.98
C CYS A 749 10.71 10.71 -25.15
N PRO A 750 11.56 11.70 -25.50
CA PRO A 750 11.34 12.51 -26.67
C PRO A 750 11.41 11.64 -27.92
N GLU A 751 10.55 11.91 -28.91
CA GLU A 751 10.49 11.15 -30.17
C GLU A 751 11.86 11.05 -30.87
N GLU A 752 12.69 12.10 -30.75
CA GLU A 752 14.07 12.16 -31.27
C GLU A 752 14.98 11.05 -30.71
N ALA A 753 14.82 10.71 -29.43
CA ALA A 753 15.64 9.69 -28.76
C ALA A 753 15.02 8.27 -28.86
N GLY A 754 13.76 8.15 -29.27
CA GLY A 754 13.01 6.90 -29.23
C GLY A 754 13.65 5.77 -30.04
N HIS A 755 14.16 6.06 -31.25
CA HIS A 755 14.82 5.06 -32.09
C HIS A 755 16.13 4.54 -31.49
N ALA A 756 16.93 5.44 -30.88
CA ALA A 756 18.18 5.06 -30.24
C ALA A 756 17.93 4.15 -29.03
N ILE A 757 16.90 4.46 -28.24
CA ILE A 757 16.49 3.66 -27.07
C ILE A 757 15.98 2.28 -27.48
N GLN A 758 15.16 2.18 -28.54
CA GLN A 758 14.69 0.89 -29.06
C GLN A 758 15.85 0.01 -29.52
N HIS A 759 16.82 0.60 -30.23
CA HIS A 759 18.00 -0.13 -30.68
C HIS A 759 18.87 -0.60 -29.51
N ASP A 760 19.12 0.24 -28.50
CA ASP A 760 19.92 -0.17 -27.33
C ASP A 760 19.24 -1.32 -26.56
N LEU A 761 17.93 -1.21 -26.33
CA LEU A 761 17.13 -2.25 -25.68
C LEU A 761 17.23 -3.59 -26.41
N ALA A 762 17.02 -3.59 -27.73
CA ALA A 762 17.00 -4.83 -28.52
C ALA A 762 18.39 -5.43 -28.75
N ALA A 763 19.37 -4.60 -29.13
CA ALA A 763 20.66 -5.08 -29.60
C ALA A 763 21.68 -5.29 -28.48
N VAL A 764 21.71 -4.40 -27.48
CA VAL A 764 22.76 -4.38 -26.45
C VAL A 764 22.27 -5.04 -25.16
N ARG A 765 21.08 -4.65 -24.70
CA ARG A 765 20.50 -5.12 -23.44
C ARG A 765 19.77 -6.45 -23.59
N GLY A 766 19.53 -6.86 -24.83
CA GLY A 766 18.92 -8.14 -25.11
C GLY A 766 17.45 -8.22 -24.68
N GLY A 767 16.78 -7.08 -24.63
CA GLY A 767 15.35 -6.97 -24.42
C GLY A 767 14.55 -7.08 -25.72
N ARG A 768 13.23 -7.16 -25.58
CA ARG A 768 12.26 -7.21 -26.66
C ARG A 768 11.33 -6.01 -26.56
N VAL A 769 11.30 -5.16 -27.59
CA VAL A 769 10.32 -4.06 -27.65
C VAL A 769 8.96 -4.66 -28.01
N LEU A 770 7.97 -4.46 -27.14
CA LEU A 770 6.61 -4.98 -27.30
C LEU A 770 5.73 -3.99 -28.06
N GLN A 771 5.74 -2.72 -27.63
CA GLN A 771 4.88 -1.68 -28.20
C GLN A 771 5.58 -0.33 -28.16
N VAL A 772 5.32 0.49 -29.17
CA VAL A 772 5.71 1.90 -29.20
C VAL A 772 4.44 2.70 -29.42
N ARG A 773 4.04 3.52 -28.44
CA ARG A 773 2.85 4.37 -28.53
C ARG A 773 3.25 5.80 -28.84
N LYS A 774 2.70 6.33 -29.92
CA LYS A 774 2.73 7.77 -30.21
C LYS A 774 1.50 8.43 -29.61
N PRO A 775 1.57 9.72 -29.26
CA PRO A 775 0.42 10.45 -28.71
C PRO A 775 -0.77 10.50 -29.68
N GLU A 776 -0.55 10.32 -30.98
CA GLU A 776 -1.61 10.24 -32.00
C GLU A 776 -2.34 8.86 -32.00
N ASP A 777 -1.76 7.82 -31.40
CA ASP A 777 -2.34 6.46 -31.34
C ASP A 777 -3.30 6.27 -30.14
N ASP A 778 -3.11 7.04 -29.05
CA ASP A 778 -4.01 7.00 -27.89
C ASP A 778 -5.39 7.59 -28.20
N ASP A 779 -5.46 8.56 -29.13
CA ASP A 779 -6.73 9.13 -29.63
C ASP A 779 -7.45 8.14 -30.58
N ALA A 780 -6.71 7.32 -31.34
CA ALA A 780 -7.28 6.37 -32.30
C ALA A 780 -7.73 5.03 -31.65
N ALA A 781 -7.12 4.64 -30.53
CA ALA A 781 -7.54 3.45 -29.78
C ALA A 781 -8.91 3.59 -29.12
N ALA A 782 -9.37 4.83 -28.87
CA ALA A 782 -10.73 5.11 -28.40
C ALA A 782 -11.79 4.95 -29.50
N ASP A 783 -11.40 5.11 -30.77
CA ASP A 783 -12.32 5.09 -31.93
C ASP A 783 -12.39 3.71 -32.64
N PHE A 784 -11.50 2.76 -32.33
CA PHE A 784 -11.41 1.50 -33.10
C PHE A 784 -12.23 0.33 -32.54
N ASP A 785 -12.79 0.43 -31.33
CA ASP A 785 -13.65 -0.60 -30.72
C ASP A 785 -15.15 -0.42 -31.03
N THR A 786 -15.54 0.60 -31.81
CA THR A 786 -16.94 0.92 -32.10
C THR A 786 -17.54 0.21 -33.33
N ALA A 787 -16.82 -0.71 -33.99
CA ALA A 787 -17.22 -1.23 -35.29
C ALA A 787 -17.24 -2.76 -35.44
N THR A 788 -17.77 -3.51 -34.46
CA THR A 788 -18.22 -4.89 -34.75
C THR A 788 -19.30 -5.38 -33.78
N THR A 789 -20.56 -4.97 -34.00
CA THR A 789 -21.75 -5.81 -33.70
C THR A 789 -23.02 -5.21 -34.29
N THR A 790 -23.26 -5.47 -35.57
CA THR A 790 -24.59 -5.32 -36.18
C THR A 790 -25.41 -6.59 -35.99
N THR A 791 -26.52 -6.45 -35.24
CA THR A 791 -27.83 -7.10 -35.43
C THR A 791 -27.94 -8.63 -35.41
N THR A 792 -28.52 -9.18 -34.34
CA THR A 792 -29.82 -9.91 -34.39
C THR A 792 -30.46 -9.98 -33.00
N GLN A 793 -31.74 -9.64 -32.93
CA GLN A 793 -32.59 -9.66 -31.73
C GLN A 793 -33.17 -11.06 -31.47
N SER A 794 -33.22 -11.50 -30.19
CA SER A 794 -34.47 -11.95 -29.51
C SER A 794 -34.21 -12.20 -28.02
N PRO A 795 -35.24 -12.07 -27.14
CA PRO A 795 -35.05 -11.97 -25.69
C PRO A 795 -35.34 -13.28 -24.97
N SER A 796 -34.50 -13.65 -24.00
CA SER A 796 -34.88 -14.58 -22.94
C SER A 796 -34.21 -14.17 -21.64
N ASN A 797 -35.07 -13.90 -20.65
CA ASN A 797 -34.72 -13.70 -19.25
C ASN A 797 -33.98 -14.92 -18.70
N ASP A 798 -32.84 -14.71 -18.06
CA ASP A 798 -32.44 -15.52 -16.92
C ASP A 798 -31.50 -14.71 -16.01
N ASP A 799 -31.84 -14.68 -14.73
CA ASP A 799 -31.13 -13.97 -13.68
C ASP A 799 -29.91 -14.81 -13.24
N GLY A 800 -28.71 -14.30 -13.51
CA GLY A 800 -27.45 -14.89 -13.07
C GLY A 800 -26.37 -13.84 -12.98
N GLU A 801 -26.02 -13.43 -11.76
CA GLU A 801 -24.94 -12.50 -11.44
C GLU A 801 -23.61 -13.01 -12.01
N THR A 802 -23.16 -12.38 -13.10
CA THR A 802 -21.83 -12.54 -13.71
C THR A 802 -20.88 -11.48 -13.13
N PRO A 803 -19.58 -11.76 -12.97
CA PRO A 803 -18.65 -10.79 -12.42
C PRO A 803 -18.49 -9.59 -13.38
N ALA A 804 -18.49 -8.39 -12.80
CA ALA A 804 -18.57 -7.08 -13.44
C ALA A 804 -17.92 -6.98 -14.85
N SER A 805 -18.79 -6.87 -15.86
CA SER A 805 -18.42 -6.42 -17.21
C SER A 805 -17.63 -5.10 -17.14
N ILE A 806 -16.50 -5.04 -17.85
CA ILE A 806 -15.63 -3.86 -17.95
C ILE A 806 -16.45 -2.68 -18.49
N THR A 807 -16.85 -1.75 -17.62
CA THR A 807 -17.57 -0.53 -17.99
C THR A 807 -16.59 0.49 -18.56
N ILE A 808 -16.53 0.57 -19.89
CA ILE A 808 -15.79 1.62 -20.59
C ILE A 808 -16.56 2.93 -20.41
N ILE A 809 -15.91 3.93 -19.80
CA ILE A 809 -16.50 5.26 -19.58
C ILE A 809 -16.37 6.07 -20.87
N ASP A 810 -17.50 6.57 -21.38
CA ASP A 810 -17.53 7.50 -22.50
C ASP A 810 -17.02 8.88 -22.06
N THR A 811 -15.80 9.22 -22.47
CA THR A 811 -15.11 10.46 -22.11
C THR A 811 -15.80 11.71 -22.67
N SER A 812 -16.63 11.58 -23.71
CA SER A 812 -17.36 12.72 -24.28
C SER A 812 -18.43 13.29 -23.35
N LYS A 813 -18.93 12.47 -22.42
CA LYS A 813 -19.94 12.85 -21.43
C LYS A 813 -19.35 13.45 -20.16
N VAL A 814 -18.03 13.31 -19.95
CA VAL A 814 -17.35 13.85 -18.77
C VAL A 814 -17.18 15.35 -18.95
N TYR A 815 -17.89 16.13 -18.13
CA TYR A 815 -17.70 17.57 -18.09
C TYR A 815 -16.32 17.91 -17.55
N SER A 816 -15.64 18.84 -18.21
CA SER A 816 -14.34 19.34 -17.78
C SER A 816 -14.16 20.79 -18.26
N PRO A 817 -13.75 21.72 -17.38
CA PRO A 817 -13.64 23.13 -17.74
C PRO A 817 -12.54 23.37 -18.79
N PRO A 818 -12.68 24.36 -19.69
CA PRO A 818 -11.66 24.69 -20.67
C PRO A 818 -10.40 25.24 -19.99
N ASP A 819 -9.22 24.79 -20.43
CA ASP A 819 -7.96 25.36 -19.92
C ASP A 819 -7.68 26.72 -20.60
N PRO A 820 -7.06 27.69 -19.89
CA PRO A 820 -6.84 29.04 -20.42
C PRO A 820 -6.02 29.04 -21.73
N TYR A 821 -5.10 28.09 -21.87
CA TYR A 821 -4.22 27.94 -23.04
C TYR A 821 -4.92 27.46 -24.31
N GLU A 822 -6.11 26.87 -24.20
CA GLU A 822 -6.88 26.35 -25.34
C GLU A 822 -7.59 27.49 -26.11
N SER A 823 -7.88 28.59 -25.41
CA SER A 823 -8.58 29.76 -25.97
C SER A 823 -7.71 30.67 -26.84
N ILE A 824 -6.38 30.46 -26.86
CA ILE A 824 -5.44 31.23 -27.68
C ILE A 824 -5.32 30.58 -29.06
N GLN A 825 -6.38 30.69 -29.88
CA GLN A 825 -6.20 30.68 -31.34
C GLN A 825 -5.58 32.02 -31.78
N SER A 826 -4.33 32.30 -31.39
CA SER A 826 -3.64 33.52 -31.83
C SER A 826 -2.81 33.26 -33.09
N LEU A 827 -3.30 33.82 -34.19
CA LEU A 827 -2.52 34.19 -35.36
C LEU A 827 -1.19 34.87 -34.94
N ARG A 828 -0.06 34.29 -35.35
CA ARG A 828 1.33 34.77 -35.21
C ARG A 828 2.03 34.54 -33.86
N GLY A 829 2.77 33.44 -33.80
CA GLY A 829 3.94 33.25 -32.95
C GLY A 829 4.63 31.96 -33.38
N ALA A 830 5.94 31.99 -33.67
CA ALA A 830 6.68 30.81 -34.11
C ALA A 830 6.46 29.68 -33.10
N LYS A 831 5.99 28.53 -33.59
CA LYS A 831 5.82 27.29 -32.83
C LYS A 831 7.11 27.05 -32.02
N LYS A 832 7.09 27.32 -30.71
CA LYS A 832 7.98 26.61 -29.80
C LYS A 832 7.51 25.16 -29.89
N ALA A 833 8.29 24.34 -30.58
CA ALA A 833 7.96 22.95 -30.81
C ALA A 833 7.65 22.29 -29.46
N VAL A 834 6.37 21.94 -29.26
CA VAL A 834 5.98 21.02 -28.21
C VAL A 834 6.79 19.76 -28.46
N VAL A 835 7.70 19.44 -27.55
CA VAL A 835 8.53 18.24 -27.65
C VAL A 835 7.57 17.05 -27.59
N ARG A 836 7.40 16.36 -28.72
CA ARG A 836 6.54 15.17 -28.81
C ARG A 836 7.18 14.06 -27.99
N MET A 837 6.42 13.54 -27.03
CA MET A 837 6.84 12.43 -26.17
C MET A 837 6.28 11.12 -26.73
N LEU A 838 7.08 10.08 -26.67
CA LEU A 838 6.79 8.72 -27.12
C LEU A 838 6.84 7.79 -25.90
N SER A 839 5.97 6.79 -25.84
CA SER A 839 6.06 5.70 -24.86
C SER A 839 6.59 4.43 -25.53
N ILE A 840 7.64 3.83 -24.96
CA ILE A 840 8.20 2.54 -25.39
C ILE A 840 7.93 1.53 -24.29
N VAL A 841 7.22 0.46 -24.63
CA VAL A 841 6.98 -0.70 -23.75
C VAL A 841 7.84 -1.86 -24.26
N ALA A 842 8.68 -2.40 -23.39
CA ALA A 842 9.61 -3.47 -23.69
C ALA A 842 9.73 -4.46 -22.53
N GLU A 843 10.34 -5.61 -22.78
CA GLU A 843 10.80 -6.55 -21.76
C GLU A 843 12.32 -6.63 -21.83
N ALA A 844 13.02 -6.51 -20.71
CA ALA A 844 14.47 -6.63 -20.70
C ALA A 844 14.99 -7.31 -19.42
N PRO A 845 16.16 -7.97 -19.47
CA PRO A 845 16.75 -8.58 -18.28
C PRO A 845 16.96 -7.54 -17.18
N LEU A 846 16.53 -7.83 -15.95
CA LEU A 846 16.62 -6.90 -14.82
C LEU A 846 18.08 -6.43 -14.59
N LYS A 847 19.04 -7.33 -14.76
CA LYS A 847 20.49 -7.05 -14.61
C LYS A 847 20.96 -5.89 -15.50
N GLU A 848 20.52 -5.87 -16.75
CA GLU A 848 20.88 -4.82 -17.71
C GLU A 848 20.11 -3.51 -17.43
N MET A 849 18.93 -3.61 -16.81
CA MET A 849 18.08 -2.47 -16.50
C MET A 849 18.46 -1.72 -15.22
N MET A 850 19.15 -2.37 -14.27
CA MET A 850 19.48 -1.77 -12.97
C MET A 850 20.25 -0.45 -13.08
N LYS A 851 21.11 -0.28 -14.10
CA LYS A 851 21.90 0.94 -14.32
C LYS A 851 21.41 1.77 -15.50
N TYR A 852 20.28 1.40 -16.10
CA TYR A 852 19.85 1.93 -17.39
C TYR A 852 19.35 3.38 -17.32
N ASP A 853 18.79 3.84 -16.18
CA ASP A 853 18.37 5.25 -16.02
C ASP A 853 19.52 6.24 -16.29
N SER A 854 20.71 5.94 -15.79
CA SER A 854 21.90 6.77 -15.99
C SER A 854 22.30 6.86 -17.47
N HIS A 855 22.09 5.77 -18.21
CA HIS A 855 22.37 5.71 -19.64
C HIS A 855 21.33 6.47 -20.45
N LEU A 856 20.04 6.28 -20.13
CA LEU A 856 18.93 7.01 -20.73
C LEU A 856 19.07 8.52 -20.55
N ARG A 857 19.56 8.97 -19.38
CA ARG A 857 19.82 10.39 -19.12
C ARG A 857 20.78 11.00 -20.14
N SER A 858 21.81 10.26 -20.55
CA SER A 858 22.74 10.68 -21.59
C SER A 858 22.10 10.72 -22.98
N MET A 859 21.17 9.81 -23.27
CA MET A 859 20.51 9.70 -24.58
C MET A 859 19.39 10.73 -24.77
N THR A 860 18.70 11.11 -23.70
CA THR A 860 17.50 11.98 -23.76
C THR A 860 17.77 13.39 -23.23
N GLY A 861 18.99 13.68 -22.78
CA GLY A 861 19.30 14.92 -22.06
C GLY A 861 18.54 15.05 -20.74
N GLY A 862 18.19 13.91 -20.11
CA GLY A 862 17.43 13.84 -18.86
C GLY A 862 15.94 14.11 -18.99
N ARG A 863 15.39 14.09 -20.21
CA ARG A 863 13.96 14.28 -20.49
C ARG A 863 13.23 12.96 -20.70
N HIS A 864 13.49 11.98 -19.84
CA HIS A 864 12.83 10.68 -19.88
C HIS A 864 12.24 10.31 -18.54
N THR A 865 11.29 9.39 -18.56
CA THR A 865 10.93 8.59 -17.39
C THR A 865 11.15 7.13 -17.73
N LEU A 866 11.85 6.42 -16.84
CA LEU A 866 12.04 4.98 -16.91
C LEU A 866 11.21 4.36 -15.79
N GLN A 867 10.44 3.35 -16.14
CA GLN A 867 9.71 2.53 -15.19
C GLN A 867 10.08 1.07 -15.42
N LEU A 868 10.37 0.36 -14.32
CA LEU A 868 10.81 -1.02 -14.32
C LEU A 868 9.86 -1.85 -13.48
N ASP A 869 8.97 -2.57 -14.13
CA ASP A 869 8.05 -3.44 -13.44
C ASP A 869 8.64 -4.83 -13.33
N GLN A 870 8.41 -5.47 -12.18
CA GLN A 870 8.81 -6.84 -11.97
C GLN A 870 8.09 -7.71 -13.00
N GLY A 871 8.84 -8.25 -13.95
CA GLY A 871 8.36 -9.26 -14.87
C GLY A 871 8.50 -10.64 -14.24
N GLY A 872 8.28 -11.65 -15.08
CA GLY A 872 8.57 -13.03 -14.72
C GLY A 872 10.05 -13.35 -14.76
N PHE A 873 10.33 -14.63 -14.57
CA PHE A 873 11.62 -15.21 -14.91
C PHE A 873 11.57 -15.72 -16.36
N GLU A 874 12.66 -15.60 -17.10
CA GLU A 874 12.77 -16.17 -18.45
C GLU A 874 13.99 -17.07 -18.55
N LEU A 875 13.92 -18.08 -19.43
CA LEU A 875 15.01 -19.01 -19.64
C LEU A 875 16.16 -18.28 -20.35
N VAL A 876 17.34 -18.33 -19.75
CA VAL A 876 18.55 -17.80 -20.38
C VAL A 876 18.95 -18.74 -21.51
N THR A 877 19.10 -18.21 -22.73
CA THR A 877 19.49 -19.00 -23.91
C THR A 877 20.70 -18.40 -24.64
N GLY A 878 21.40 -19.23 -25.43
CA GLY A 878 22.40 -18.77 -26.40
C GLY A 878 23.70 -18.26 -25.78
N GLN A 879 24.16 -17.07 -26.20
CA GLN A 879 25.44 -16.49 -25.75
C GLN A 879 25.42 -16.09 -24.27
N ARG A 880 24.26 -15.74 -23.71
CA ARG A 880 24.13 -15.35 -22.30
C ARG A 880 24.25 -16.55 -21.37
N GLU A 881 23.68 -17.69 -21.75
CA GLU A 881 23.82 -18.93 -20.98
C GLU A 881 25.30 -19.32 -20.88
N LYS A 882 26.03 -19.25 -22.00
CA LYS A 882 27.48 -19.50 -22.04
C LYS A 882 28.27 -18.54 -21.17
N ALA A 883 27.85 -17.28 -21.03
CA ALA A 883 28.53 -16.32 -20.17
C ALA A 883 28.32 -16.62 -18.68
N LEU A 884 27.19 -17.23 -18.32
CA LEU A 884 26.88 -17.61 -16.93
C LEU A 884 27.58 -18.90 -16.50
N ASP A 885 27.90 -19.80 -17.44
CA ASP A 885 28.62 -21.06 -17.16
C ASP A 885 30.14 -20.88 -16.89
N VAL A 886 30.68 -19.66 -16.98
CA VAL A 886 32.13 -19.37 -16.83
C VAL A 886 32.55 -19.10 -15.36
N TRP A 887 31.69 -19.40 -14.38
CA TRP A 887 31.93 -19.14 -12.96
C TRP A 887 32.06 -20.40 -12.12
#